data_AF-A0A3N4HTQ4-F1
#
_entry.id   AF-A0A3N4HTQ4-F1
#
_cell.length_a   1.000
_cell.length_b   1.000
_cell.length_c   1.000
_cell.angle_alpha   90.00
_cell.angle_beta   90.00
_cell.angle_gamma   90.00
#
_symmetry.space_group_name_H-M   'P 1'
#
loop_
_entity.id
_entity.type
_entity.pdbx_description
1 polymer ?
#
loop_
_entity_poly.entity_id
_entity_poly.type
_entity_poly.pdbx_seq_one_letter_code
_entity_poly.pdbx_strand_id
1 'polypeptide(L)'
;MNKLPLEIIGIIVGHLHDILQNEKLKLMNPYRQETRSKPREIIQYATVSRSFQYAIEPIIYSELKIRSDEIEKWATIIPATSHRAAFVSGIDYLIFLNDYPENRRILFETEKEQAENNKLFTKAIFALFDMINCWESSGDRRDCGRKIHLSMEAYAHCEYQRRNQNRYVFESLCVRDSCERNGFDLGRIRWKHSYLQLDRNAWRKLPDLKRVVSLRQDGGTRQIEGWTLAKMAAKYPNLDKIEWSIKDNDILHGDRVQRRRDFGLALLEGIPIWSTLSSFRLKTGSEIPTNHSFTPPIPCADANAVQEEDLLTRALQHILRIPCLQSFDIGPLKYDLYPVIGPFLFAEPSETDSSGLFPPVWKSEAPFQELTSVSIVMNPLLPDGSYYFAVDNDLEAKGPEISEYERLPSMSTNDFSKLSLAIDQSIREEKELNPEFGNNHVGPSKIHPNETSCQIERTSGQDGLRCLQSEPVEKQASSSDSLRPLRFNERYCHEVKLRTGCDKRHFFRTRPDTVELRQLAGGFVRAVLSMPKIRKAKLEVYGKADWNGAFSIEANGARILESLAKLMDQQEYDRLFDKYKNKDFPSGLEWSLGDPNGLDPSLWGDQAYGSFMQVQNALLARNSWHIRLEKNQRFCVPLLRYLKNLINPEGERLVYISAGSCFLDLDTTI
;
A
#
# COMPACT_ATOMS: atom_id res chain seq x y z
N MET A 1 -35.79 7.29 36.68
CA MET A 1 -34.54 7.59 35.94
C MET A 1 -34.54 8.92 35.20
N ASN A 2 -35.70 9.44 34.73
CA ASN A 2 -35.76 10.74 34.04
C ASN A 2 -35.39 11.99 34.88
N LYS A 3 -35.10 11.80 36.18
CA LYS A 3 -34.66 12.86 37.09
C LYS A 3 -33.13 12.97 37.19
N LEU A 4 -32.38 12.02 36.64
CA LEU A 4 -30.93 12.09 36.65
C LEU A 4 -30.45 13.08 35.58
N PRO A 5 -29.47 13.96 35.90
CA PRO A 5 -28.83 14.81 34.91
C PRO A 5 -28.18 13.99 33.78
N LEU A 6 -28.13 14.56 32.57
CA LEU A 6 -27.57 13.89 31.38
C LEU A 6 -26.10 13.52 31.58
N GLU A 7 -25.36 14.32 32.34
CA GLU A 7 -23.96 14.11 32.68
C GLU A 7 -23.78 12.84 33.50
N ILE A 8 -24.64 12.61 34.50
CA ILE A 8 -24.60 11.40 35.34
C ILE A 8 -24.97 10.17 34.51
N ILE A 9 -25.98 10.28 33.65
CA ILE A 9 -26.36 9.19 32.74
C ILE A 9 -25.20 8.89 31.77
N GLY A 10 -24.53 9.92 31.24
CA GLY A 10 -23.35 9.77 30.39
C GLY A 10 -22.21 9.03 31.09
N ILE A 11 -21.93 9.34 32.36
CA ILE A 11 -20.92 8.64 33.17
C ILE A 11 -21.31 7.17 33.38
N ILE A 12 -22.57 6.88 33.72
CA ILE A 12 -23.05 5.50 33.89
C ILE A 12 -22.90 4.71 32.60
N VAL A 13 -23.34 5.28 31.47
CA VAL A 13 -23.25 4.66 30.15
C VAL A 13 -21.79 4.45 29.73
N GLY A 14 -20.91 5.41 30.01
CA GLY A 14 -19.47 5.29 29.79
C GLY A 14 -18.87 4.12 30.56
N HIS A 15 -19.16 4.00 31.87
CA HIS A 15 -18.69 2.88 32.68
C HIS A 15 -19.24 1.53 32.20
N LEU A 16 -20.52 1.46 31.83
CA LEU A 16 -21.09 0.23 31.26
C LEU A 16 -20.38 -0.17 29.96
N HIS A 17 -20.10 0.79 29.09
CA HIS A 17 -19.35 0.53 27.86
C HIS A 17 -17.95 -0.02 28.15
N ASP A 18 -17.22 0.60 29.09
CA ASP A 18 -15.85 0.20 29.42
C ASP A 18 -15.77 -1.19 30.06
N ILE A 19 -16.72 -1.53 30.94
CA ILE A 19 -16.83 -2.88 31.52
C ILE A 19 -17.00 -3.91 30.41
N LEU A 20 -17.94 -3.68 29.50
CA LEU A 20 -18.26 -4.61 28.41
C LEU A 20 -17.10 -4.77 27.42
N GLN A 21 -16.37 -3.68 27.13
CA GLN A 21 -15.16 -3.77 26.30
C GLN A 21 -14.05 -4.56 26.99
N ASN A 22 -13.83 -4.33 28.29
CA ASN A 22 -12.79 -5.02 29.05
C ASN A 22 -13.06 -6.52 29.21
N GLU A 23 -14.30 -6.92 29.43
CA GLU A 23 -14.68 -8.35 29.47
C GLU A 23 -14.45 -9.02 28.12
N LYS A 24 -14.80 -8.34 27.02
CA LYS A 24 -14.54 -8.85 25.68
C LYS A 24 -13.05 -8.99 25.38
N LEU A 25 -12.23 -8.02 25.79
CA LEU A 25 -10.78 -8.08 25.63
C LEU A 25 -10.16 -9.25 26.42
N LYS A 26 -10.68 -9.58 27.61
CA LYS A 26 -10.22 -10.74 28.39
C LYS A 26 -10.56 -12.07 27.73
N LEU A 27 -11.68 -12.14 27.00
CA LEU A 27 -12.13 -13.35 26.31
C LEU A 27 -11.54 -13.50 24.89
N MET A 28 -11.00 -12.42 24.32
CA MET A 28 -10.42 -12.45 22.98
C MET A 28 -9.00 -13.01 23.00
N ASN A 29 -8.79 -14.09 22.25
CA ASN A 29 -7.46 -14.60 21.92
C ASN A 29 -6.63 -13.45 21.30
N PRO A 30 -5.39 -13.18 21.78
CA PRO A 30 -4.56 -12.04 21.33
C PRO A 30 -4.26 -12.05 19.83
N TYR A 31 -4.42 -13.18 19.15
CA TYR A 31 -4.25 -13.30 17.70
C TYR A 31 -5.53 -12.94 16.91
N ARG A 32 -6.71 -12.96 17.54
CA ARG A 32 -7.98 -12.57 16.93
C ARG A 32 -8.15 -11.05 17.02
N GLN A 33 -7.62 -10.31 16.05
CA GLN A 33 -8.11 -8.96 15.76
C GLN A 33 -9.49 -9.04 15.07
N GLU A 34 -10.48 -9.53 15.80
CA GLU A 34 -11.87 -9.26 15.41
C GLU A 34 -12.09 -7.75 15.51
N THR A 35 -12.64 -7.18 14.45
CA THR A 35 -13.11 -5.78 14.43
C THR A 35 -13.86 -5.53 15.73
N ARG A 36 -13.60 -4.40 16.40
CA ARG A 36 -14.21 -3.96 17.67
C ARG A 36 -15.75 -3.96 17.56
N SER A 37 -16.38 -5.13 17.55
CA SER A 37 -17.84 -5.22 17.51
C SER A 37 -18.33 -4.67 18.84
N LYS A 38 -19.05 -3.55 18.77
CA LYS A 38 -19.61 -2.89 19.95
C LYS A 38 -20.43 -3.91 20.73
N PRO A 39 -20.33 -3.93 22.07
CA PRO A 39 -21.09 -4.87 22.88
C PRO A 39 -22.58 -4.62 22.65
N ARG A 40 -23.25 -5.60 22.02
CA ARG A 40 -24.69 -5.53 21.69
C ARG A 40 -25.55 -5.31 22.93
N GLU A 41 -24.99 -5.65 24.09
CA GLU A 41 -25.60 -5.53 25.41
C GLU A 41 -25.84 -4.08 25.84
N ILE A 42 -25.11 -3.09 25.33
CA ILE A 42 -25.39 -1.69 25.71
C ILE A 42 -26.66 -1.13 25.04
N ILE A 43 -27.04 -1.70 23.89
CA ILE A 43 -28.14 -1.21 23.06
C ILE A 43 -29.48 -1.36 23.78
N GLN A 44 -29.64 -2.40 24.60
CA GLN A 44 -30.87 -2.63 25.36
C GLN A 44 -31.17 -1.50 26.36
N TYR A 45 -30.15 -0.77 26.81
CA TYR A 45 -30.35 0.36 27.72
C TYR A 45 -30.87 1.60 27.00
N ALA A 46 -30.78 1.67 25.67
CA ALA A 46 -31.29 2.81 24.90
C ALA A 46 -32.83 2.91 24.97
N THR A 47 -33.53 1.81 25.30
CA THR A 47 -35.00 1.80 25.44
C THR A 47 -35.47 2.20 26.83
N VAL A 48 -34.56 2.38 27.80
CA VAL A 48 -34.91 2.71 29.20
C VAL A 48 -35.50 4.11 29.33
N SER A 49 -34.91 5.10 28.66
CA SER A 49 -35.42 6.48 28.60
C SER A 49 -34.81 7.26 27.44
N ARG A 50 -35.38 8.42 27.10
CA ARG A 50 -34.81 9.33 26.09
C ARG A 50 -33.42 9.84 26.45
N SER A 51 -33.16 10.09 27.74
CA SER A 51 -31.84 10.52 28.21
C SER A 51 -30.81 9.41 28.06
N PHE A 52 -31.18 8.16 28.36
CA PHE A 52 -30.32 7.00 28.10
C PHE A 52 -30.09 6.79 26.62
N GLN A 53 -31.13 6.89 25.80
CA GLN A 53 -31.00 6.87 24.35
C GLN A 53 -29.98 7.92 23.88
N TYR A 54 -30.12 9.17 24.31
CA TYR A 54 -29.22 10.26 23.93
C TYR A 54 -27.78 10.03 24.40
N ALA A 55 -27.57 9.41 25.56
CA ALA A 55 -26.24 9.06 26.05
C ALA A 55 -25.61 7.85 25.34
N ILE A 56 -26.42 6.90 24.89
CA ILE A 56 -25.96 5.65 24.25
C ILE A 56 -25.75 5.82 22.75
N GLU A 57 -26.56 6.62 22.07
CA GLU A 57 -26.47 6.83 20.62
C GLU A 57 -25.09 7.33 20.14
N PRO A 58 -24.37 8.23 20.84
CA PRO A 58 -22.99 8.58 20.50
C PRO A 58 -22.02 7.40 20.47
N ILE A 59 -22.26 6.38 21.30
CA ILE A 59 -21.45 5.14 21.34
C ILE A 59 -21.87 4.22 20.20
N ILE A 60 -23.18 4.05 19.97
CA ILE A 60 -23.70 3.16 18.92
C ILE A 60 -23.36 3.67 17.52
N TYR A 61 -23.49 4.98 17.27
CA TYR A 61 -23.34 5.57 15.95
C TYR A 61 -21.96 6.19 15.67
N SER A 62 -21.02 6.16 16.62
CA SER A 62 -19.66 6.66 16.40
C SER A 62 -18.96 5.98 15.22
N GLU A 63 -18.85 4.67 15.27
CA GLU A 63 -18.31 3.84 14.20
C GLU A 63 -19.45 3.07 13.52
N LEU A 64 -19.59 3.24 12.21
CA LEU A 64 -20.56 2.56 11.37
C LEU A 64 -19.86 1.55 10.48
N LYS A 65 -20.47 0.38 10.29
CA LYS A 65 -20.05 -0.58 9.27
C LYS A 65 -21.16 -0.70 8.25
N ILE A 66 -20.92 -0.17 7.06
CA ILE A 66 -21.95 0.02 6.04
C ILE A 66 -21.59 -0.85 4.84
N ARG A 67 -22.57 -1.63 4.36
CA ARG A 67 -22.44 -2.33 3.08
C ARG A 67 -23.05 -1.48 1.98
N SER A 68 -22.48 -1.53 0.78
CA SER A 68 -22.99 -0.74 -0.34
C SER A 68 -24.41 -1.12 -0.76
N ASP A 69 -24.87 -2.34 -0.48
CA ASP A 69 -26.25 -2.80 -0.72
C ASP A 69 -27.22 -2.50 0.42
N GLU A 70 -26.74 -1.90 1.52
CA GLU A 70 -27.55 -1.47 2.67
C GLU A 70 -27.50 0.05 2.87
N ILE A 71 -26.92 0.79 1.92
CA ILE A 71 -26.63 2.21 2.11
C ILE A 71 -27.90 3.06 2.23
N GLU A 72 -28.96 2.74 1.48
CA GLU A 72 -30.25 3.42 1.55
C GLU A 72 -30.93 3.18 2.90
N LYS A 73 -30.76 1.98 3.48
CA LYS A 73 -31.23 1.66 4.83
C LYS A 73 -30.50 2.52 5.87
N TRP A 74 -29.19 2.71 5.73
CA TRP A 74 -28.42 3.59 6.62
C TRP A 74 -28.81 5.06 6.48
N ALA A 75 -29.06 5.54 5.26
CA ALA A 75 -29.60 6.88 5.03
C ALA A 75 -30.98 7.09 5.70
N THR A 76 -31.78 6.02 5.83
CA THR A 76 -33.06 6.04 6.54
C THR A 76 -32.89 6.01 8.07
N ILE A 77 -31.94 5.22 8.59
CA ILE A 77 -31.67 5.11 10.04
C ILE A 77 -31.00 6.37 10.60
N ILE A 78 -30.16 7.01 9.79
CA ILE A 78 -29.44 8.25 10.10
C ILE A 78 -29.82 9.30 9.04
N PRO A 79 -31.05 9.85 9.11
CA PRO A 79 -31.46 10.95 8.25
C PRO A 79 -30.52 12.14 8.42
N ALA A 80 -30.43 12.96 7.38
CA ALA A 80 -29.56 14.13 7.36
C ALA A 80 -29.86 15.16 8.46
N THR A 81 -31.12 15.25 8.90
CA THR A 81 -31.58 16.13 9.98
C THR A 81 -31.44 15.51 11.38
N SER A 82 -30.91 14.29 11.50
CA SER A 82 -30.79 13.60 12.77
C SER A 82 -29.50 13.98 13.50
N HIS A 83 -29.60 14.22 14.81
CA HIS A 83 -28.44 14.38 15.71
C HIS A 83 -27.50 13.16 15.68
N ARG A 84 -27.99 11.98 15.26
CA ARG A 84 -27.17 10.78 15.04
C ARG A 84 -26.04 11.00 14.04
N ALA A 85 -26.27 11.77 12.98
CA ALA A 85 -25.27 12.07 11.96
C ALA A 85 -24.07 12.86 12.54
N ALA A 86 -24.30 13.68 13.57
CA ALA A 86 -23.25 14.44 14.25
C ALA A 86 -22.32 13.54 15.08
N PHE A 87 -22.81 12.38 15.53
CA PHE A 87 -22.02 11.43 16.32
C PHE A 87 -21.09 10.55 15.49
N VAL A 88 -21.37 10.38 14.19
CA VAL A 88 -20.57 9.55 13.29
C VAL A 88 -19.15 10.12 13.19
N SER A 89 -18.18 9.30 13.58
CA SER A 89 -16.75 9.59 13.56
C SER A 89 -15.93 8.55 12.80
N GLY A 90 -16.49 7.38 12.49
CA GLY A 90 -15.84 6.31 11.74
C GLY A 90 -16.82 5.60 10.83
N ILE A 91 -16.39 5.29 9.61
CA ILE A 91 -17.16 4.52 8.64
C ILE A 91 -16.26 3.44 8.04
N ASP A 92 -16.60 2.18 8.28
CA ASP A 92 -16.06 1.02 7.57
C ASP A 92 -17.01 0.69 6.41
N TYR A 93 -16.69 1.16 5.21
CA TYR A 93 -17.51 0.95 4.02
C TYR A 93 -17.08 -0.29 3.25
N LEU A 94 -17.99 -1.24 3.12
CA LEU A 94 -17.80 -2.50 2.41
C LEU A 94 -18.56 -2.46 1.08
N ILE A 95 -17.82 -2.41 -0.02
CA ILE A 95 -18.38 -2.39 -1.37
C ILE A 95 -18.58 -3.82 -1.86
N PHE A 96 -19.81 -4.17 -2.16
CA PHE A 96 -20.20 -5.47 -2.69
C PHE A 96 -20.28 -5.42 -4.21
N LEU A 97 -19.52 -6.30 -4.86
CA LEU A 97 -19.52 -6.52 -6.30
C LEU A 97 -20.39 -7.72 -6.66
N ASN A 98 -20.53 -7.98 -7.96
CA ASN A 98 -21.29 -9.12 -8.47
C ASN A 98 -20.75 -10.47 -7.94
N ASP A 99 -21.67 -11.42 -7.81
CA ASP A 99 -21.32 -12.83 -7.63
C ASP A 99 -20.90 -13.46 -8.94
N TYR A 100 -20.01 -14.45 -8.84
CA TYR A 100 -19.55 -15.24 -9.98
C TYR A 100 -20.09 -16.66 -9.87
N PRO A 101 -20.58 -17.23 -10.98
CA PRO A 101 -20.86 -18.65 -11.04
C PRO A 101 -19.56 -19.43 -10.84
N GLU A 102 -19.68 -20.64 -10.30
CA GLU A 102 -18.54 -21.46 -9.85
C GLU A 102 -17.51 -21.70 -10.96
N ASN A 103 -17.99 -21.95 -12.18
CA ASN A 103 -17.18 -22.18 -13.37
C ASN A 103 -16.37 -20.94 -13.83
N ARG A 104 -16.74 -19.73 -13.40
CA ARG A 104 -15.99 -18.48 -13.64
C ARG A 104 -14.97 -18.20 -12.55
N ARG A 105 -15.11 -18.75 -11.34
CA ARG A 105 -14.18 -18.54 -10.22
C ARG A 105 -12.77 -19.10 -10.48
N ILE A 106 -12.66 -19.99 -11.47
CA ILE A 106 -11.41 -20.63 -11.88
C ILE A 106 -10.62 -19.83 -12.93
N LEU A 107 -11.17 -18.71 -13.41
CA LEU A 107 -10.60 -17.86 -14.47
C LEU A 107 -10.20 -16.51 -13.91
N PHE A 108 -9.32 -15.76 -14.60
CA PHE A 108 -9.13 -14.34 -14.31
C PHE A 108 -10.39 -13.54 -14.70
N GLU A 109 -10.50 -12.35 -14.12
CA GLU A 109 -11.53 -11.39 -14.52
C GLU A 109 -11.39 -11.02 -16.00
N THR A 110 -12.50 -10.98 -16.70
CA THR A 110 -12.60 -10.44 -18.07
C THR A 110 -12.80 -8.93 -18.05
N GLU A 111 -12.47 -8.25 -19.13
CA GLU A 111 -12.72 -6.80 -19.28
C GLU A 111 -14.20 -6.45 -19.08
N LYS A 112 -15.13 -7.28 -19.57
CA LYS A 112 -16.57 -7.12 -19.36
C LYS A 112 -16.94 -7.19 -17.87
N GLU A 113 -16.49 -8.24 -17.17
CA GLU A 113 -16.72 -8.38 -15.72
C GLU A 113 -16.13 -7.20 -14.95
N GLN A 114 -14.93 -6.75 -15.34
CA GLN A 114 -14.27 -5.58 -14.75
C GLN A 114 -15.07 -4.30 -14.99
N ALA A 115 -15.59 -4.08 -16.20
CA ALA A 115 -16.43 -2.92 -16.52
C ALA A 115 -17.73 -2.92 -15.70
N GLU A 116 -18.39 -4.07 -15.55
CA GLU A 116 -19.57 -4.21 -14.69
C GLU A 116 -19.25 -3.92 -13.22
N ASN A 117 -18.14 -4.44 -12.72
CA ASN A 117 -17.67 -4.17 -11.37
C ASN A 117 -17.29 -2.71 -11.16
N ASN A 118 -16.63 -2.07 -12.12
CA ASN A 118 -16.30 -0.65 -12.08
C ASN A 118 -17.57 0.21 -12.03
N LYS A 119 -18.63 -0.20 -12.74
CA LYS A 119 -19.94 0.46 -12.68
C LYS A 119 -20.57 0.34 -11.29
N LEU A 120 -20.57 -0.85 -10.69
CA LEU A 120 -21.09 -1.07 -9.33
C LEU A 120 -20.27 -0.33 -8.28
N PHE A 121 -18.95 -0.39 -8.38
CA PHE A 121 -18.02 0.33 -7.54
C PHE A 121 -18.28 1.84 -7.62
N THR A 122 -18.37 2.40 -8.84
CA THR A 122 -18.68 3.81 -9.06
C THR A 122 -20.02 4.18 -8.40
N LYS A 123 -21.10 3.41 -8.64
CA LYS A 123 -22.40 3.64 -8.00
C LYS A 123 -22.31 3.64 -6.48
N ALA A 124 -21.58 2.69 -5.90
CA ALA A 124 -21.39 2.58 -4.46
C ALA A 124 -20.63 3.78 -3.87
N ILE A 125 -19.62 4.30 -4.57
CA ILE A 125 -18.90 5.51 -4.14
C ILE A 125 -19.80 6.74 -4.19
N PHE A 126 -20.61 6.90 -5.25
CA PHE A 126 -21.57 8.02 -5.33
C PHE A 126 -22.56 7.99 -4.17
N ALA A 127 -23.18 6.84 -3.90
CA ALA A 127 -24.14 6.72 -2.81
C ALA A 127 -23.52 7.05 -1.44
N LEU A 128 -22.26 6.66 -1.21
CA LEU A 128 -21.51 7.03 0.00
C LEU A 128 -21.31 8.55 0.10
N PHE A 129 -20.82 9.16 -0.98
CA PHE A 129 -20.57 10.60 -1.01
C PHE A 129 -21.86 11.40 -0.82
N ASP A 130 -22.95 10.99 -1.48
CA ASP A 130 -24.25 11.64 -1.33
C ASP A 130 -24.75 11.55 0.11
N MET A 131 -24.67 10.38 0.74
CA MET A 131 -25.07 10.18 2.13
C MET A 131 -24.29 11.11 3.09
N ILE A 132 -22.96 11.15 2.98
CA ILE A 132 -22.13 12.01 3.84
C ILE A 132 -22.37 13.49 3.54
N ASN A 133 -22.48 13.87 2.26
CA ASN A 133 -22.75 15.24 1.84
C ASN A 133 -24.12 15.74 2.35
N CYS A 134 -25.14 14.87 2.39
CA CYS A 134 -26.42 15.20 2.99
C CYS A 134 -26.27 15.53 4.49
N TRP A 135 -25.44 14.79 5.23
CA TRP A 135 -25.15 15.07 6.64
C TRP A 135 -24.42 16.40 6.83
N GLU A 136 -23.52 16.78 5.93
CA GLU A 136 -22.82 18.07 5.97
C GLU A 136 -23.72 19.25 5.60
N SER A 137 -24.62 19.06 4.63
CA SER A 137 -25.48 20.12 4.09
C SER A 137 -26.68 20.46 4.99
N SER A 138 -27.12 19.52 5.82
CA SER A 138 -28.33 19.65 6.64
C SER A 138 -28.09 20.21 8.05
N GLY A 139 -26.82 20.33 8.46
CA GLY A 139 -26.46 20.84 9.77
C GLY A 139 -26.69 22.34 9.88
N ASP A 140 -27.30 22.77 10.98
CA ASP A 140 -27.24 24.16 11.42
C ASP A 140 -25.75 24.53 11.55
N ARG A 141 -25.28 25.61 10.90
CA ARG A 141 -23.85 25.91 10.61
C ARG A 141 -22.89 25.86 11.82
N ARG A 142 -23.41 25.73 13.04
CA ARG A 142 -22.66 25.71 14.29
C ARG A 142 -22.15 24.32 14.68
N ASP A 143 -22.71 23.24 14.15
CA ASP A 143 -22.28 21.86 14.45
C ASP A 143 -22.09 21.04 13.16
N CYS A 144 -20.93 21.17 12.51
CA CYS A 144 -20.55 20.36 11.35
C CYS A 144 -20.32 18.87 11.67
N GLY A 145 -20.79 18.38 12.82
CA GLY A 145 -20.57 17.03 13.32
C GLY A 145 -19.12 16.69 13.62
N ARG A 146 -18.88 15.44 14.04
CA ARG A 146 -17.52 14.92 14.26
C ARG A 146 -16.78 14.71 12.94
N LYS A 147 -15.45 14.79 13.02
CA LYS A 147 -14.52 14.35 11.98
C LYS A 147 -14.71 12.84 11.73
N ILE A 148 -14.70 12.44 10.46
CA ILE A 148 -14.95 11.07 9.99
C ILE A 148 -13.64 10.44 9.53
N HIS A 149 -13.35 9.28 10.09
CA HIS A 149 -12.33 8.34 9.60
C HIS A 149 -13.02 7.32 8.68
N LEU A 150 -12.73 7.38 7.38
CA LEU A 150 -13.31 6.52 6.36
C LEU A 150 -12.34 5.38 6.05
N SER A 151 -12.76 4.15 6.27
CA SER A 151 -12.11 2.93 5.80
C SER A 151 -12.92 2.29 4.69
N MET A 152 -12.27 1.81 3.63
CA MET A 152 -12.95 1.19 2.49
C MET A 152 -12.32 -0.14 2.11
N GLU A 153 -13.17 -1.11 1.80
CA GLU A 153 -12.80 -2.40 1.24
C GLU A 153 -13.83 -2.83 0.19
N ALA A 154 -13.41 -3.61 -0.81
CA ALA A 154 -14.31 -4.13 -1.83
C ALA A 154 -14.20 -5.66 -1.94
N TYR A 155 -15.34 -6.32 -2.12
CA TYR A 155 -15.49 -7.77 -2.09
C TYR A 155 -16.44 -8.26 -3.19
N ALA A 156 -16.15 -9.43 -3.74
CA ALA A 156 -17.20 -10.25 -4.35
C ALA A 156 -18.07 -10.86 -3.23
N HIS A 157 -19.39 -10.95 -3.42
CA HIS A 157 -20.31 -11.38 -2.37
C HIS A 157 -19.99 -12.81 -1.87
N CYS A 158 -19.64 -13.72 -2.78
CA CYS A 158 -19.18 -15.08 -2.46
C CYS A 158 -17.90 -15.15 -1.59
N GLU A 159 -16.99 -14.18 -1.72
CA GLU A 159 -15.76 -14.13 -0.90
C GLU A 159 -16.05 -13.67 0.53
N TYR A 160 -16.98 -12.72 0.68
CA TYR A 160 -17.35 -12.16 1.98
C TYR A 160 -17.91 -13.24 2.91
N GLN A 161 -18.82 -14.07 2.39
CA GLN A 161 -19.43 -15.17 3.15
C GLN A 161 -18.36 -16.17 3.65
N ARG A 162 -17.42 -16.54 2.77
CA ARG A 162 -16.32 -17.47 3.12
C ARG A 162 -15.37 -16.91 4.17
N ARG A 163 -15.05 -15.62 4.10
CA ARG A 163 -14.18 -14.96 5.08
C ARG A 163 -14.79 -14.97 6.49
N ASN A 164 -16.10 -14.78 6.60
CA ASN A 164 -16.80 -14.82 7.88
C ASN A 164 -16.88 -16.23 8.46
N GLN A 165 -16.89 -17.27 7.62
CA GLN A 165 -17.00 -18.66 8.07
C GLN A 165 -15.65 -19.27 8.51
N ASN A 166 -14.52 -18.92 7.88
CA ASN A 166 -13.21 -19.52 8.20
C ASN A 166 -12.01 -18.58 7.98
N ARG A 167 -11.86 -17.56 8.85
CA ARG A 167 -10.81 -16.53 8.73
C ARG A 167 -9.36 -17.05 8.82
N TYR A 168 -9.13 -18.22 9.45
CA TYR A 168 -7.79 -18.74 9.73
C TYR A 168 -7.29 -19.82 8.78
N VAL A 169 -8.18 -20.51 8.09
CA VAL A 169 -7.83 -21.68 7.25
C VAL A 169 -7.52 -21.26 5.81
N PHE A 170 -8.04 -20.10 5.39
CA PHE A 170 -8.07 -19.72 3.97
C PHE A 170 -6.77 -19.11 3.44
N GLU A 171 -5.91 -18.53 4.28
CA GLU A 171 -4.69 -17.87 3.77
C GLU A 171 -3.53 -18.86 3.55
N SER A 172 -3.55 -20.05 4.20
CA SER A 172 -2.51 -21.08 4.06
C SER A 172 -2.91 -22.29 3.21
N LEU A 173 -4.20 -22.67 3.14
CA LEU A 173 -4.60 -23.94 2.48
C LEU A 173 -5.09 -23.80 1.03
N CYS A 174 -5.40 -22.60 0.56
CA CYS A 174 -6.06 -22.40 -0.74
C CYS A 174 -5.19 -22.64 -1.98
N VAL A 175 -3.88 -22.84 -1.83
CA VAL A 175 -3.00 -23.16 -2.98
C VAL A 175 -2.62 -24.63 -3.03
N ARG A 176 -2.76 -25.39 -1.92
CA ARG A 176 -2.34 -26.80 -1.88
C ARG A 176 -3.50 -27.78 -1.72
N ASP A 177 -4.45 -27.51 -0.84
CA ASP A 177 -5.53 -28.47 -0.53
C ASP A 177 -6.80 -28.28 -1.38
N SER A 178 -7.01 -27.07 -1.92
CA SER A 178 -8.17 -26.77 -2.80
C SER A 178 -8.07 -27.45 -4.17
N CYS A 179 -6.84 -27.72 -4.63
CA CYS A 179 -6.53 -28.32 -5.92
C CYS A 179 -7.07 -29.75 -6.05
N GLU A 180 -7.14 -30.49 -4.94
CA GLU A 180 -7.34 -31.93 -4.98
C GLU A 180 -8.81 -32.38 -4.84
N ARG A 181 -9.71 -31.56 -4.25
CA ARG A 181 -11.03 -32.06 -3.84
C ARG A 181 -12.27 -31.38 -4.41
N ASN A 182 -12.27 -30.09 -4.73
CA ASN A 182 -13.53 -29.35 -5.04
C ASN A 182 -13.46 -28.35 -6.21
N GLY A 183 -12.52 -28.49 -7.14
CA GLY A 183 -12.36 -27.54 -8.24
C GLY A 183 -11.56 -26.29 -7.85
N PHE A 184 -10.74 -25.80 -8.77
CA PHE A 184 -9.74 -24.75 -8.54
C PHE A 184 -10.37 -23.36 -8.46
N ASP A 185 -10.87 -22.94 -7.30
CA ASP A 185 -11.25 -21.53 -7.10
C ASP A 185 -10.00 -20.65 -6.97
N LEU A 186 -9.79 -19.70 -7.89
CA LEU A 186 -8.65 -18.78 -7.83
C LEU A 186 -8.73 -17.80 -6.64
N GLY A 187 -9.91 -17.63 -6.05
CA GLY A 187 -10.17 -16.68 -4.98
C GLY A 187 -9.62 -15.30 -5.32
N ARG A 188 -8.74 -14.77 -4.44
CA ARG A 188 -8.12 -13.44 -4.61
C ARG A 188 -7.20 -13.33 -5.83
N ILE A 189 -6.68 -14.44 -6.33
CA ILE A 189 -5.75 -14.45 -7.48
C ILE A 189 -6.50 -14.09 -8.76
N ARG A 190 -7.81 -14.37 -8.85
CA ARG A 190 -8.68 -13.96 -9.97
C ARG A 190 -8.55 -12.48 -10.31
N TRP A 191 -8.24 -11.66 -9.31
CA TRP A 191 -8.14 -10.21 -9.41
C TRP A 191 -6.71 -9.70 -9.57
N LYS A 192 -5.73 -10.56 -9.85
CA LYS A 192 -4.31 -10.19 -9.88
C LYS A 192 -4.02 -9.05 -10.88
N HIS A 193 -4.73 -9.03 -12.01
CA HIS A 193 -4.49 -8.13 -13.14
C HIS A 193 -5.56 -7.05 -13.31
N SER A 194 -6.50 -6.98 -12.37
CA SER A 194 -7.69 -6.14 -12.49
C SER A 194 -7.80 -5.22 -11.29
N TYR A 195 -8.15 -3.97 -11.56
CA TYR A 195 -8.28 -2.95 -10.54
C TYR A 195 -9.66 -2.32 -10.65
N LEU A 196 -10.28 -2.06 -9.50
CA LEU A 196 -11.50 -1.27 -9.43
C LEU A 196 -11.18 0.17 -9.75
N GLN A 197 -11.87 0.70 -10.75
CA GLN A 197 -11.69 2.04 -11.26
C GLN A 197 -12.99 2.81 -11.10
N LEU A 198 -12.86 4.04 -10.61
CA LEU A 198 -13.92 5.03 -10.69
C LEU A 198 -13.99 5.55 -12.13
N ASP A 199 -15.20 5.76 -12.66
CA ASP A 199 -15.35 6.37 -13.97
C ASP A 199 -14.62 7.73 -14.05
N ARG A 200 -13.77 7.89 -15.08
CA ARG A 200 -12.86 9.04 -15.23
C ARG A 200 -13.58 10.38 -15.42
N ASN A 201 -14.86 10.38 -15.79
CA ASN A 201 -15.68 11.58 -15.90
C ASN A 201 -16.54 11.79 -14.66
N ALA A 202 -16.94 10.71 -14.00
CA ALA A 202 -17.84 10.74 -12.87
C ALA A 202 -17.17 11.32 -11.61
N TRP A 203 -15.87 11.12 -11.39
CA TRP A 203 -15.20 11.64 -10.18
C TRP A 203 -15.37 13.15 -9.99
N ARG A 204 -15.45 13.92 -11.08
CA ARG A 204 -15.64 15.38 -11.04
C ARG A 204 -16.99 15.77 -10.42
N LYS A 205 -17.98 14.90 -10.54
CA LYS A 205 -19.34 15.11 -10.02
C LYS A 205 -19.46 14.79 -8.52
N LEU A 206 -18.45 14.15 -7.93
CA LEU A 206 -18.44 13.88 -6.49
C LEU A 206 -18.35 15.20 -5.72
N PRO A 207 -19.17 15.41 -4.67
CA PRO A 207 -19.07 16.58 -3.80
C PRO A 207 -17.77 16.53 -2.97
N ASP A 208 -17.32 17.70 -2.54
CA ASP A 208 -16.23 17.79 -1.56
C ASP A 208 -16.78 17.49 -0.16
N LEU A 209 -16.15 16.58 0.58
CA LEU A 209 -16.58 16.17 1.93
C LEU A 209 -15.61 16.71 2.97
N LYS A 210 -16.05 17.71 3.75
CA LYS A 210 -15.20 18.42 4.71
C LYS A 210 -15.00 17.67 6.02
N ARG A 211 -15.91 16.76 6.37
CA ARG A 211 -15.82 15.97 7.61
C ARG A 211 -14.85 14.81 7.50
N VAL A 212 -14.58 14.31 6.30
CA VAL A 212 -13.66 13.19 6.11
C VAL A 212 -12.23 13.70 6.31
N VAL A 213 -11.60 13.25 7.40
CA VAL A 213 -10.23 13.64 7.74
C VAL A 213 -9.24 12.51 7.56
N SER A 214 -9.69 11.26 7.56
CA SER A 214 -8.81 10.13 7.30
C SER A 214 -9.41 9.22 6.25
N LEU A 215 -8.57 8.82 5.29
CA LEU A 215 -8.90 7.85 4.26
C LEU A 215 -7.98 6.64 4.39
N ARG A 216 -8.58 5.51 4.73
CA ARG A 216 -7.91 4.21 4.79
C ARG A 216 -8.48 3.28 3.73
N GLN A 217 -7.60 2.66 2.97
CA GLN A 217 -7.95 1.55 2.09
C GLN A 217 -7.04 0.39 2.46
N ASP A 218 -7.65 -0.63 3.06
CA ASP A 218 -6.94 -1.88 3.38
C ASP A 218 -6.91 -2.77 2.15
N GLY A 219 -5.80 -3.47 1.94
CA GLY A 219 -5.51 -4.33 0.79
C GLY A 219 -6.40 -5.57 0.74
N GLY A 220 -7.70 -5.35 0.60
CA GLY A 220 -8.79 -6.33 0.59
C GLY A 220 -8.67 -7.34 -0.54
N THR A 221 -9.73 -8.12 -0.77
CA THR A 221 -9.72 -9.11 -1.85
C THR A 221 -9.59 -8.42 -3.21
N ARG A 222 -10.33 -7.34 -3.43
CA ARG A 222 -10.28 -6.52 -4.65
C ARG A 222 -9.35 -5.33 -4.48
N GLN A 223 -8.55 -5.09 -5.51
CA GLN A 223 -7.63 -3.95 -5.56
C GLN A 223 -8.37 -2.73 -6.09
N ILE A 224 -8.14 -1.58 -5.47
CA ILE A 224 -8.59 -0.29 -5.99
C ILE A 224 -7.40 0.36 -6.68
N GLU A 225 -7.61 0.92 -7.86
CA GLU A 225 -6.57 1.63 -8.59
C GLU A 225 -6.06 2.85 -7.80
N GLY A 226 -4.73 3.07 -7.80
CA GLY A 226 -4.14 4.21 -7.10
C GLY A 226 -4.65 5.57 -7.59
N TRP A 227 -4.84 5.73 -8.90
CA TRP A 227 -5.46 6.93 -9.49
C TRP A 227 -6.83 7.21 -8.87
N THR A 228 -7.68 6.18 -8.74
CA THR A 228 -9.01 6.29 -8.14
C THR A 228 -8.92 6.76 -6.69
N LEU A 229 -8.03 6.18 -5.87
CA LEU A 229 -7.85 6.58 -4.47
C LEU A 229 -7.37 8.02 -4.33
N ALA A 230 -6.40 8.43 -5.16
CA ALA A 230 -5.90 9.80 -5.16
C ALA A 230 -7.00 10.82 -5.55
N LYS A 231 -7.81 10.53 -6.58
CA LYS A 231 -8.93 11.40 -6.98
C LYS A 231 -10.03 11.48 -5.93
N MET A 232 -10.30 10.38 -5.22
CA MET A 232 -11.23 10.41 -4.09
C MET A 232 -10.66 11.25 -2.94
N ALA A 233 -9.38 11.08 -2.59
CA ALA A 233 -8.73 11.90 -1.57
C ALA A 233 -8.67 13.38 -1.90
N ALA A 234 -8.60 13.75 -3.17
CA ALA A 234 -8.71 15.14 -3.63
C ALA A 234 -10.09 15.77 -3.31
N LYS A 235 -11.12 14.96 -3.01
CA LYS A 235 -12.45 15.44 -2.57
C LYS A 235 -12.56 15.64 -1.07
N TYR A 236 -11.47 15.47 -0.32
CA TYR A 236 -11.44 15.62 1.14
C TYR A 236 -10.51 16.79 1.53
N PRO A 237 -11.01 18.04 1.53
CA PRO A 237 -10.15 19.22 1.75
C PRO A 237 -9.50 19.27 3.15
N ASN A 238 -10.05 18.56 4.14
CA ASN A 238 -9.53 18.50 5.50
C ASN A 238 -8.82 17.17 5.82
N LEU A 239 -8.33 16.47 4.79
CA LEU A 239 -7.65 15.19 4.95
C LEU A 239 -6.36 15.38 5.76
N ASP A 240 -6.30 14.77 6.94
CA ASP A 240 -5.16 14.74 7.84
C ASP A 240 -4.33 13.46 7.73
N LYS A 241 -4.94 12.37 7.24
CA LYS A 241 -4.32 11.05 7.23
C LYS A 241 -4.72 10.20 6.03
N ILE A 242 -3.71 9.69 5.32
CA ILE A 242 -3.85 8.71 4.24
C ILE A 242 -3.18 7.41 4.65
N GLU A 243 -3.90 6.28 4.54
CA GLU A 243 -3.35 4.93 4.67
C GLU A 243 -3.84 4.04 3.53
N TRP A 244 -3.00 3.78 2.53
CA TRP A 244 -3.39 2.98 1.36
C TRP A 244 -2.60 1.69 1.24
N SER A 245 -3.22 0.72 0.57
CA SER A 245 -2.69 -0.61 0.29
C SER A 245 -2.92 -0.94 -1.19
N ILE A 246 -1.99 -0.53 -2.05
CA ILE A 246 -2.10 -0.59 -3.51
C ILE A 246 -1.13 -1.64 -4.06
N LYS A 247 -1.57 -2.52 -4.95
CA LYS A 247 -0.66 -3.47 -5.64
C LYS A 247 0.04 -2.83 -6.83
N ASP A 248 1.35 -3.06 -6.92
CA ASP A 248 2.22 -2.75 -8.06
C ASP A 248 2.87 -4.04 -8.62
N ASN A 249 2.16 -5.18 -8.53
CA ASN A 249 2.66 -6.53 -8.85
C ASN A 249 2.52 -6.92 -10.33
N ASP A 250 1.98 -6.05 -11.18
CA ASP A 250 1.73 -6.37 -12.59
C ASP A 250 2.97 -6.15 -13.47
N ILE A 251 4.11 -6.62 -12.98
CA ILE A 251 5.40 -6.46 -13.64
C ILE A 251 5.42 -7.11 -15.04
N LEU A 252 4.54 -8.09 -15.29
CA LEU A 252 4.48 -8.80 -16.57
C LEU A 252 3.56 -8.13 -17.59
N HIS A 253 2.75 -7.15 -17.18
CA HIS A 253 1.74 -6.51 -18.03
C HIS A 253 2.08 -5.04 -18.28
N GLY A 254 1.96 -4.61 -19.53
CA GLY A 254 2.36 -3.26 -19.97
C GLY A 254 1.63 -2.13 -19.24
N ASP A 255 0.42 -2.37 -18.75
CA ASP A 255 -0.41 -1.38 -18.07
C ASP A 255 0.17 -0.87 -16.76
N ARG A 256 1.14 -1.59 -16.15
CA ARG A 256 1.79 -1.16 -14.91
C ARG A 256 2.31 0.26 -15.01
N VAL A 257 2.96 0.60 -16.11
CA VAL A 257 3.59 1.91 -16.27
C VAL A 257 2.52 2.99 -16.37
N GLN A 258 1.50 2.77 -17.21
CA GLN A 258 0.42 3.73 -17.36
C GLN A 258 -0.30 3.95 -16.02
N ARG A 259 -0.52 2.89 -15.22
CA ARG A 259 -1.12 3.00 -13.89
C ARG A 259 -0.23 3.76 -12.89
N ARG A 260 1.09 3.53 -12.90
CA ARG A 260 2.03 4.31 -12.08
C ARG A 260 2.04 5.78 -12.49
N ARG A 261 2.06 6.06 -13.80
CA ARG A 261 1.98 7.40 -14.39
C ARG A 261 0.70 8.11 -13.96
N ASP A 262 -0.45 7.47 -14.18
CA ASP A 262 -1.77 7.99 -13.82
C ASP A 262 -1.88 8.23 -12.31
N PHE A 263 -1.39 7.30 -11.49
CA PHE A 263 -1.37 7.46 -10.05
C PHE A 263 -0.50 8.65 -9.62
N GLY A 264 0.71 8.75 -10.14
CA GLY A 264 1.61 9.88 -9.89
C GLY A 264 0.98 11.23 -10.26
N LEU A 265 0.37 11.33 -11.44
CA LEU A 265 -0.35 12.53 -11.86
C LEU A 265 -1.50 12.88 -10.92
N ALA A 266 -2.32 11.89 -10.54
CA ALA A 266 -3.44 12.13 -9.63
C ALA A 266 -2.99 12.56 -8.23
N LEU A 267 -1.86 12.06 -7.74
CA LEU A 267 -1.25 12.52 -6.50
C LEU A 267 -0.79 13.97 -6.62
N LEU A 268 -0.06 14.32 -7.68
CA LEU A 268 0.43 15.68 -7.92
C LEU A 268 -0.71 16.69 -7.97
N GLU A 269 -1.82 16.34 -8.61
CA GLU A 269 -3.03 17.16 -8.61
C GLU A 269 -3.68 17.32 -7.22
N GLY A 270 -3.58 16.30 -6.35
CA GLY A 270 -4.16 16.31 -5.01
C GLY A 270 -3.35 17.07 -3.97
N ILE A 271 -2.03 17.17 -4.14
CA ILE A 271 -1.12 17.81 -3.17
C ILE A 271 -1.53 19.24 -2.76
N PRO A 272 -1.91 20.15 -3.67
CA PRO A 272 -2.38 21.49 -3.28
C PRO A 272 -3.60 21.49 -2.35
N ILE A 273 -4.42 20.44 -2.41
CA ILE A 273 -5.64 20.28 -1.61
C ILE A 273 -5.29 19.77 -0.21
N TRP A 274 -4.29 18.91 -0.11
CA TRP A 274 -3.87 18.22 1.13
C TRP A 274 -2.98 19.07 2.06
N SER A 275 -3.32 20.34 2.21
CA SER A 275 -2.59 21.28 3.08
C SER A 275 -2.56 20.85 4.56
N THR A 276 -3.55 20.08 5.01
CA THR A 276 -3.67 19.58 6.40
C THR A 276 -3.06 18.19 6.62
N LEU A 277 -2.49 17.57 5.59
CA LEU A 277 -2.02 16.18 5.66
C LEU A 277 -0.83 16.05 6.61
N SER A 278 -1.05 15.32 7.69
CA SER A 278 -0.08 15.08 8.76
C SER A 278 0.54 13.67 8.70
N SER A 279 -0.16 12.71 8.11
CA SER A 279 0.32 11.33 8.02
C SER A 279 0.01 10.74 6.65
N PHE A 280 1.04 10.27 5.96
CA PHE A 280 0.92 9.58 4.69
C PHE A 280 1.57 8.21 4.79
N ARG A 281 0.77 7.17 4.58
CA ARG A 281 1.22 5.78 4.52
C ARG A 281 0.78 5.15 3.22
N LEU A 282 1.75 4.67 2.46
CA LEU A 282 1.53 3.87 1.26
C LEU A 282 2.16 2.50 1.46
N LYS A 283 1.30 1.49 1.61
CA LYS A 283 1.70 0.10 1.45
C LYS A 283 1.55 -0.25 -0.02
N THR A 284 2.66 -0.52 -0.66
CA THR A 284 2.67 -0.98 -2.04
C THR A 284 3.69 -2.09 -2.20
N GLY A 285 3.67 -2.76 -3.33
CA GLY A 285 4.45 -3.95 -3.48
C GLY A 285 4.48 -4.45 -4.90
N SER A 286 5.67 -4.84 -5.31
CA SER A 286 6.00 -5.70 -6.43
C SER A 286 6.64 -6.97 -5.87
N GLU A 287 6.37 -8.13 -6.48
CA GLU A 287 7.16 -9.34 -6.24
C GLU A 287 8.63 -9.06 -6.64
N ILE A 288 9.61 -9.55 -5.88
CA ILE A 288 11.02 -9.46 -6.25
C ILE A 288 11.31 -10.58 -7.27
N PRO A 289 11.75 -10.27 -8.49
CA PRO A 289 12.20 -11.29 -9.43
C PRO A 289 13.39 -12.03 -8.84
N THR A 290 13.32 -13.37 -8.82
CA THR A 290 14.44 -14.23 -8.43
C THR A 290 15.42 -14.45 -9.58
N ASN A 291 15.04 -14.12 -10.82
CA ASN A 291 15.94 -14.03 -11.95
C ASN A 291 16.47 -12.59 -12.09
N HIS A 292 17.75 -12.37 -11.82
CA HIS A 292 18.39 -11.04 -11.94
C HIS A 292 18.63 -10.57 -13.38
N SER A 293 18.42 -11.47 -14.35
CA SER A 293 18.37 -11.16 -15.77
C SER A 293 16.97 -10.77 -16.23
N PHE A 294 15.98 -10.80 -15.33
CA PHE A 294 14.65 -10.32 -15.64
C PHE A 294 14.70 -8.82 -15.90
N THR A 295 14.43 -8.45 -17.14
CA THR A 295 14.09 -7.10 -17.52
C THR A 295 12.56 -7.03 -17.60
N PRO A 296 11.89 -6.24 -16.74
CA PRO A 296 10.46 -6.04 -16.93
C PRO A 296 10.22 -5.31 -18.25
N PRO A 297 8.98 -5.37 -18.78
CA PRO A 297 8.61 -4.61 -19.95
C PRO A 297 8.87 -3.12 -19.68
N ILE A 298 9.90 -2.56 -20.31
CA ILE A 298 10.15 -1.13 -20.27
C ILE A 298 9.06 -0.50 -21.16
N PRO A 299 8.30 0.48 -20.64
CA PRO A 299 7.19 1.10 -21.36
C PRO A 299 7.58 1.89 -22.60
N CYS A 300 8.85 2.23 -22.77
CA CYS A 300 9.34 2.94 -23.94
C CYS A 300 10.18 2.00 -24.80
N ALA A 301 9.58 1.50 -25.88
CA ALA A 301 10.31 0.88 -26.99
C ALA A 301 11.15 1.92 -27.76
N ASP A 302 10.88 3.22 -27.58
CA ASP A 302 11.72 4.29 -28.11
C ASP A 302 12.94 4.49 -27.19
N ALA A 303 14.05 3.87 -27.56
CA ALA A 303 15.36 4.06 -26.93
C ALA A 303 15.85 5.54 -26.92
N ASN A 304 15.17 6.43 -27.67
CA ASN A 304 15.46 7.85 -27.76
C ASN A 304 14.53 8.72 -26.90
N ALA A 305 13.46 8.17 -26.33
CA ALA A 305 12.64 8.92 -25.38
C ALA A 305 13.49 9.12 -24.12
N VAL A 306 13.84 10.38 -23.84
CA VAL A 306 14.46 10.81 -22.58
C VAL A 306 13.76 10.05 -21.45
N GLN A 307 14.52 9.35 -20.60
CA GLN A 307 13.97 8.58 -19.47
C GLN A 307 13.02 9.47 -18.69
N GLU A 308 11.72 9.30 -18.93
CA GLU A 308 10.71 10.10 -18.26
C GLU A 308 10.74 9.65 -16.79
N GLU A 309 11.02 10.60 -15.90
CA GLU A 309 11.05 10.33 -14.47
C GLU A 309 9.76 9.62 -14.04
N ASP A 310 9.90 8.59 -13.22
CA ASP A 310 8.74 7.89 -12.67
C ASP A 310 7.86 8.86 -11.86
N LEU A 311 6.73 9.25 -12.46
CA LEU A 311 5.84 10.27 -11.89
C LEU A 311 5.29 9.89 -10.51
N LEU A 312 5.20 8.60 -10.19
CA LEU A 312 4.81 8.15 -8.85
C LEU A 312 5.90 8.51 -7.83
N THR A 313 7.16 8.19 -8.09
CA THR A 313 8.29 8.57 -7.22
C THR A 313 8.36 10.08 -7.05
N ARG A 314 8.16 10.83 -8.14
CA ARG A 314 8.12 12.28 -8.11
C ARG A 314 6.97 12.82 -7.26
N ALA A 315 5.76 12.27 -7.41
CA ALA A 315 4.64 12.64 -6.56
C ALA A 315 4.91 12.38 -5.07
N LEU A 316 5.53 11.24 -4.74
CA LEU A 316 5.93 10.89 -3.38
C LEU A 316 6.99 11.85 -2.83
N GLN A 317 7.94 12.30 -3.67
CA GLN A 317 8.94 13.32 -3.35
C GLN A 317 8.28 14.66 -2.96
N HIS A 318 7.18 15.04 -3.64
CA HIS A 318 6.40 16.23 -3.30
C HIS A 318 5.56 16.04 -2.02
N ILE A 319 4.93 14.88 -1.84
CA ILE A 319 4.17 14.57 -0.62
C ILE A 319 5.07 14.66 0.62
N LEU A 320 6.27 14.09 0.56
CA LEU A 320 7.26 14.14 1.63
C LEU A 320 7.57 15.58 2.09
N ARG A 321 7.36 16.58 1.21
CA ARG A 321 7.64 18.00 1.46
C ARG A 321 6.42 18.81 1.89
N ILE A 322 5.26 18.19 2.08
CA ILE A 322 4.07 18.89 2.60
C ILE A 322 4.43 19.47 3.99
N PRO A 323 4.25 20.80 4.22
CA PRO A 323 4.75 21.46 5.44
C PRO A 323 4.23 20.86 6.75
N CYS A 324 2.98 20.39 6.76
CA CYS A 324 2.33 19.83 7.93
C CYS A 324 2.59 18.33 8.13
N LEU A 325 3.36 17.69 7.25
CA LEU A 325 3.57 16.25 7.30
C LEU A 325 4.46 15.86 8.48
N GLN A 326 3.92 15.03 9.36
CA GLN A 326 4.59 14.52 10.56
C GLN A 326 5.09 13.08 10.41
N SER A 327 4.41 12.28 9.59
CA SER A 327 4.75 10.88 9.36
C SER A 327 4.64 10.52 7.87
N PHE A 328 5.73 9.95 7.34
CA PHE A 328 5.81 9.43 5.98
C PHE A 328 6.27 7.97 6.01
N ASP A 329 5.43 7.06 5.53
CA ASP A 329 5.67 5.63 5.59
C ASP A 329 5.38 4.95 4.24
N ILE A 330 6.43 4.46 3.57
CA ILE A 330 6.33 3.63 2.38
C ILE A 330 6.77 2.22 2.78
N GLY A 331 5.85 1.27 2.71
CA GLY A 331 6.08 -0.07 3.25
C GLY A 331 5.57 -1.21 2.36
N PRO A 332 5.93 -2.46 2.67
CA PRO A 332 5.45 -3.62 1.94
C PRO A 332 3.94 -3.80 2.13
N LEU A 333 3.29 -4.26 1.06
CA LEU A 333 1.86 -4.59 1.09
C LEU A 333 1.58 -5.84 1.94
N LYS A 334 2.37 -6.89 1.70
CA LYS A 334 2.39 -8.18 2.42
C LYS A 334 3.79 -8.78 2.30
N TYR A 335 4.06 -9.87 3.02
CA TYR A 335 5.33 -10.61 2.95
C TYR A 335 5.79 -10.75 1.49
N ASP A 336 7.03 -10.35 1.21
CA ASP A 336 7.70 -10.37 -0.10
C ASP A 336 7.21 -9.40 -1.18
N LEU A 337 6.26 -8.50 -0.88
CA LEU A 337 5.78 -7.48 -1.82
C LEU A 337 6.28 -6.09 -1.44
N TYR A 338 7.35 -5.64 -2.10
CA TYR A 338 8.06 -4.42 -1.73
C TYR A 338 7.83 -3.27 -2.73
N PRO A 339 7.68 -2.02 -2.25
CA PRO A 339 7.53 -0.83 -3.09
C PRO A 339 8.67 -0.62 -4.08
N VAL A 340 8.35 -0.39 -5.36
CA VAL A 340 9.32 0.03 -6.37
C VAL A 340 9.35 1.55 -6.42
N ILE A 341 10.49 2.14 -6.06
CA ILE A 341 10.71 3.58 -5.90
C ILE A 341 11.95 3.98 -6.70
N GLY A 342 11.95 5.15 -7.32
CA GLY A 342 13.09 5.69 -8.05
C GLY A 342 14.13 6.37 -7.14
N PRO A 343 15.38 6.57 -7.63
CA PRO A 343 16.51 7.00 -6.80
C PRO A 343 16.42 8.47 -6.35
N PHE A 344 15.57 9.25 -6.99
CA PHE A 344 15.44 10.69 -6.77
C PHE A 344 14.37 11.06 -5.74
N LEU A 345 13.79 10.11 -4.99
CA LEU A 345 12.75 10.40 -3.99
C LEU A 345 13.14 11.52 -3.00
N PHE A 346 14.42 11.61 -2.67
CA PHE A 346 14.97 12.63 -1.77
C PHE A 346 15.78 13.72 -2.47
N ALA A 347 15.90 13.68 -3.80
CA ALA A 347 16.56 14.75 -4.56
C ALA A 347 15.79 16.06 -4.40
N GLU A 348 16.45 17.20 -4.66
CA GLU A 348 15.75 18.47 -4.80
C GLU A 348 14.92 18.46 -6.10
N PRO A 349 13.65 18.91 -6.07
CA PRO A 349 12.86 19.00 -7.29
C PRO A 349 13.54 19.95 -8.28
N SER A 350 13.75 19.53 -9.52
CA SER A 350 14.33 20.40 -10.54
C SER A 350 13.42 21.59 -10.82
N GLU A 351 13.95 22.81 -10.77
CA GLU A 351 13.20 24.02 -11.11
C GLU A 351 12.81 24.09 -12.61
N THR A 352 13.46 23.27 -13.43
CA THR A 352 13.39 23.30 -14.91
C THR A 352 12.18 22.59 -15.51
N ASP A 353 11.19 22.19 -14.73
CA ASP A 353 9.90 21.71 -15.24
C ASP A 353 9.09 22.84 -15.85
N SER A 354 9.58 23.30 -16.99
CA SER A 354 9.00 24.27 -17.89
C SER A 354 7.71 23.76 -18.55
N SER A 355 7.33 22.51 -18.31
CA SER A 355 6.08 21.92 -18.79
C SER A 355 4.84 22.63 -18.24
N GLY A 356 4.94 23.33 -17.10
CA GLY A 356 3.81 24.04 -16.48
C GLY A 356 2.64 23.11 -16.07
N LEU A 357 2.82 21.79 -16.22
CA LEU A 357 1.83 20.76 -15.92
C LEU A 357 1.74 20.47 -14.42
N PHE A 358 2.74 20.88 -13.66
CA PHE A 358 2.83 20.60 -12.24
C PHE A 358 2.50 21.85 -11.44
N PRO A 359 1.73 21.72 -10.34
CA PRO A 359 1.54 22.84 -9.43
C PRO A 359 2.92 23.36 -9.00
N PRO A 360 3.08 24.68 -8.80
CA PRO A 360 4.35 25.23 -8.36
C PRO A 360 4.82 24.41 -7.17
N VAL A 361 6.00 23.80 -7.30
CA VAL A 361 6.66 23.07 -6.21
C VAL A 361 6.49 23.93 -4.98
N TRP A 362 6.00 23.35 -3.88
CA TRP A 362 5.94 24.07 -2.61
C TRP A 362 7.35 24.55 -2.32
N LYS A 363 7.65 25.80 -2.69
CA LYS A 363 8.86 26.52 -2.30
C LYS A 363 8.67 26.91 -0.84
N SER A 364 8.41 25.92 -0.01
CA SER A 364 8.55 26.09 1.42
C SER A 364 10.03 26.34 1.63
N GLU A 365 10.37 27.51 2.14
CA GLU A 365 11.74 27.87 2.51
C GLU A 365 12.33 26.87 3.51
N ALA A 366 11.48 26.04 4.13
CA ALA A 366 11.86 25.05 5.11
C ALA A 366 11.05 23.75 4.92
N PRO A 367 11.44 22.86 3.99
CA PRO A 367 10.81 21.55 3.88
C PRO A 367 11.04 20.73 5.17
N PHE A 368 10.15 19.76 5.42
CA PHE A 368 10.27 18.77 6.51
C PHE A 368 10.25 19.31 7.96
N GLN A 369 9.75 20.52 8.20
CA GLN A 369 9.73 21.14 9.54
C GLN A 369 8.98 20.31 10.59
N GLU A 370 7.86 19.69 10.20
CA GLU A 370 7.01 18.93 11.11
C GLU A 370 7.32 17.43 11.12
N LEU A 371 8.24 16.96 10.26
CA LEU A 371 8.44 15.54 10.02
C LEU A 371 9.15 14.89 11.20
N THR A 372 8.43 14.00 11.90
CA THR A 372 8.90 13.26 13.08
C THR A 372 9.26 11.82 12.76
N SER A 373 8.68 11.25 11.71
CA SER A 373 8.94 9.88 11.30
C SER A 373 8.99 9.72 9.79
N VAL A 374 10.05 9.10 9.29
CA VAL A 374 10.20 8.64 7.91
C VAL A 374 10.56 7.17 7.92
N SER A 375 9.81 6.36 7.21
CA SER A 375 10.06 4.93 7.06
C SER A 375 9.86 4.54 5.60
N ILE A 376 10.91 4.02 4.99
CA ILE A 376 10.87 3.51 3.63
C ILE A 376 11.40 2.10 3.65
N VAL A 377 10.61 1.20 3.10
CA VAL A 377 10.98 -0.17 2.85
C VAL A 377 10.72 -0.41 1.38
N MET A 378 11.75 -0.76 0.61
CA MET A 378 11.66 -0.79 -0.84
C MET A 378 12.22 -2.06 -1.47
N ASN A 379 11.82 -2.26 -2.72
CA ASN A 379 12.26 -3.31 -3.62
C ASN A 379 13.66 -2.96 -4.18
N PRO A 380 14.51 -3.95 -4.48
CA PRO A 380 15.79 -3.74 -5.15
C PRO A 380 15.63 -3.30 -6.60
N LEU A 381 14.43 -3.45 -7.18
CA LEU A 381 14.09 -2.95 -8.49
C LEU A 381 13.81 -1.45 -8.49
N LEU A 382 14.21 -0.84 -9.59
CA LEU A 382 13.85 0.52 -9.99
C LEU A 382 12.55 0.53 -10.81
N PRO A 383 11.87 1.68 -10.95
CA PRO A 383 10.60 1.77 -11.68
C PRO A 383 10.68 1.32 -13.13
N ASP A 384 11.81 1.58 -13.78
CA ASP A 384 12.16 1.17 -15.14
C ASP A 384 12.54 -0.32 -15.25
N GLY A 385 12.68 -1.01 -14.11
CA GLY A 385 13.07 -2.40 -14.05
C GLY A 385 14.53 -2.72 -13.87
N SER A 386 15.37 -1.69 -13.86
CA SER A 386 16.77 -1.86 -13.50
C SER A 386 16.88 -2.15 -11.99
N TYR A 387 18.12 -2.28 -11.48
CA TYR A 387 18.37 -2.70 -10.10
C TYR A 387 19.24 -1.68 -9.38
N TYR A 388 18.97 -1.50 -8.09
CA TYR A 388 19.85 -0.79 -7.16
C TYR A 388 21.17 -1.54 -6.88
N PHE A 389 21.32 -2.78 -7.36
CA PHE A 389 22.49 -3.61 -7.13
C PHE A 389 23.13 -4.02 -8.46
N ALA A 390 24.45 -3.86 -8.55
CA ALA A 390 25.23 -4.26 -9.71
C ALA A 390 25.44 -5.79 -9.70
N VAL A 391 25.62 -6.36 -10.89
CA VAL A 391 26.00 -7.77 -11.07
C VAL A 391 27.38 -7.99 -10.44
N ASP A 392 27.59 -9.12 -9.82
CA ASP A 392 28.83 -9.62 -9.25
C ASP A 392 29.47 -10.55 -10.27
N ASN A 393 30.50 -10.04 -10.95
CA ASN A 393 31.14 -10.73 -12.06
C ASN A 393 31.74 -12.07 -11.62
N ASP A 394 32.15 -12.19 -10.35
CA ASP A 394 32.75 -13.42 -9.81
C ASP A 394 31.70 -14.53 -9.60
N LEU A 395 30.46 -14.15 -9.29
CA LEU A 395 29.33 -15.08 -9.20
C LEU A 395 28.77 -15.44 -10.57
N GLU A 396 28.75 -14.48 -11.51
CA GLU A 396 28.32 -14.72 -12.89
C GLU A 396 29.24 -15.74 -13.58
N ALA A 397 30.55 -15.64 -13.38
CA ALA A 397 31.53 -16.55 -13.94
C ALA A 397 31.40 -18.00 -13.44
N LYS A 398 30.90 -18.21 -12.22
CA LYS A 398 30.73 -19.55 -11.64
C LYS A 398 29.52 -20.30 -12.19
N GLY A 399 28.58 -19.59 -12.83
CA GLY A 399 27.30 -20.15 -13.24
C GLY A 399 26.47 -20.63 -12.05
N PRO A 400 25.18 -20.90 -12.25
CA PRO A 400 24.38 -21.54 -11.22
C PRO A 400 24.83 -22.99 -11.07
N GLU A 401 25.39 -23.35 -9.90
CA GLU A 401 25.39 -24.75 -9.49
C GLU A 401 23.93 -25.21 -9.41
N ILE A 402 23.52 -26.03 -10.37
CA ILE A 402 22.22 -26.71 -10.40
C ILE A 402 22.08 -27.47 -9.08
N SER A 403 21.34 -26.91 -8.13
CA SER A 403 21.18 -27.51 -6.81
C SER A 403 20.41 -28.82 -6.94
N GLU A 404 20.73 -29.86 -6.15
CA GLU A 404 20.01 -31.14 -6.14
C GLU A 404 18.49 -31.02 -5.87
N TYR A 405 18.02 -29.88 -5.37
CA TYR A 405 16.59 -29.53 -5.26
C TYR A 405 15.87 -29.46 -6.61
N GLU A 406 16.59 -29.34 -7.72
CA GLU A 406 16.08 -29.43 -9.09
C GLU A 406 15.57 -30.85 -9.46
N ARG A 407 15.77 -31.86 -8.61
CA ARG A 407 15.27 -33.23 -8.79
C ARG A 407 13.98 -33.57 -8.02
N LEU A 408 13.28 -32.58 -7.47
CA LEU A 408 11.94 -32.85 -6.91
C LEU A 408 10.96 -33.17 -8.04
N PRO A 409 10.05 -34.16 -7.87
CA PRO A 409 9.09 -34.51 -8.91
C PRO A 409 8.20 -33.29 -9.19
N SER A 410 8.16 -32.84 -10.45
CA SER A 410 7.13 -31.94 -10.93
C SER A 410 5.75 -32.48 -10.53
N MET A 411 4.81 -31.61 -10.15
CA MET A 411 3.41 -32.02 -9.96
C MET A 411 2.96 -32.92 -11.11
N SER A 412 2.19 -33.97 -10.80
CA SER A 412 1.80 -34.95 -11.81
C SER A 412 1.03 -34.25 -12.93
N THR A 413 1.43 -34.49 -14.18
CA THR A 413 0.76 -34.00 -15.40
C THR A 413 -0.72 -34.41 -15.46
N ASN A 414 -1.13 -35.41 -14.67
CA ASN A 414 -2.50 -35.90 -14.58
C ASN A 414 -3.46 -34.93 -13.89
N ASP A 415 -3.03 -34.19 -12.86
CA ASP A 415 -3.93 -33.31 -12.11
C ASP A 415 -4.26 -32.02 -12.90
N PHE A 416 -3.32 -31.55 -13.71
CA PHE A 416 -3.51 -30.41 -14.61
C PHE A 416 -4.32 -30.75 -15.86
N SER A 417 -4.21 -31.99 -16.37
CA SER A 417 -5.02 -32.44 -17.51
C SER A 417 -6.52 -32.41 -17.18
N LYS A 418 -6.89 -32.77 -15.94
CA LYS A 418 -8.27 -32.67 -15.45
C LYS A 418 -8.75 -31.22 -15.37
N LEU A 419 -7.89 -30.29 -14.93
CA LEU A 419 -8.20 -28.86 -14.88
C LEU A 419 -8.42 -28.29 -16.30
N SER A 420 -7.55 -28.62 -17.25
CA SER A 420 -7.70 -28.15 -18.63
C SER A 420 -9.02 -28.61 -19.24
N LEU A 421 -9.42 -29.86 -18.99
CA LEU A 421 -10.71 -30.41 -19.43
C LEU A 421 -11.90 -29.70 -18.79
N ALA A 422 -11.88 -29.46 -17.48
CA ALA A 422 -12.95 -28.75 -16.77
C ALA A 422 -13.10 -27.29 -17.26
N ILE A 423 -11.99 -26.61 -17.55
CA ILE A 423 -12.00 -25.25 -18.12
C ILE A 423 -12.58 -25.26 -19.54
N ASP A 424 -12.15 -26.19 -20.39
CA ASP A 424 -12.67 -26.27 -21.76
C ASP A 424 -14.15 -26.64 -21.80
N GLN A 425 -14.62 -27.45 -20.85
CA GLN A 425 -16.04 -27.75 -20.67
C GLN A 425 -16.83 -26.50 -20.26
N SER A 426 -16.39 -25.77 -19.23
CA SER A 426 -17.02 -24.53 -18.77
C SER A 426 -17.20 -23.50 -19.91
N ILE A 427 -16.20 -23.39 -20.79
CA ILE A 427 -16.23 -22.47 -21.94
C ILE A 427 -17.20 -22.95 -23.02
N ARG A 428 -17.33 -24.27 -23.24
CA ARG A 428 -18.33 -24.81 -24.17
C ARG A 428 -19.74 -24.53 -23.65
N GLU A 429 -19.98 -24.77 -22.37
CA GLU A 429 -21.26 -24.47 -21.70
C GLU A 429 -21.61 -22.98 -21.82
N GLU A 430 -20.64 -22.07 -21.67
CA GLU A 430 -20.86 -20.62 -21.85
C GLU A 430 -21.25 -20.26 -23.29
N LYS A 431 -20.58 -20.85 -24.28
CA LYS A 431 -20.92 -20.64 -25.70
C LYS A 431 -22.29 -21.20 -26.07
N GLU A 432 -22.70 -22.29 -25.44
CA GLU A 432 -24.00 -22.92 -25.65
C GLU A 432 -25.14 -22.15 -24.96
N LEU A 433 -24.88 -21.55 -23.79
CA LEU A 433 -25.85 -20.74 -23.04
C LEU A 433 -26.04 -19.33 -23.61
N ASN A 434 -25.09 -18.82 -24.40
CA ASN A 434 -25.12 -17.48 -24.98
C ASN A 434 -24.88 -17.50 -26.52
N PRO A 435 -25.80 -18.12 -27.31
CA PRO A 435 -25.61 -18.29 -28.75
C PRO A 435 -25.63 -16.98 -29.56
N GLU A 436 -26.10 -15.86 -28.97
CA GLU A 436 -26.09 -14.53 -29.61
C GLU A 436 -24.67 -13.98 -29.86
N PHE A 437 -23.63 -14.59 -29.29
CA PHE A 437 -22.24 -14.15 -29.45
C PHE A 437 -21.50 -14.77 -30.66
N GLY A 438 -22.16 -15.62 -31.46
CA GLY A 438 -21.50 -16.39 -32.52
C GLY A 438 -21.72 -15.95 -33.97
N ASN A 439 -22.75 -15.14 -34.28
CA ASN A 439 -23.19 -14.91 -35.67
C ASN A 439 -23.44 -13.43 -35.98
N ASN A 440 -22.39 -12.61 -36.02
CA ASN A 440 -22.41 -11.34 -36.75
C ASN A 440 -21.46 -11.42 -37.96
N HIS A 441 -21.82 -12.27 -38.91
CA HIS A 441 -21.34 -12.12 -40.29
C HIS A 441 -22.25 -11.13 -41.00
N VAL A 442 -21.74 -9.92 -41.23
CA VAL A 442 -22.37 -8.90 -42.07
C VAL A 442 -22.48 -9.44 -43.50
N GLY A 443 -23.68 -9.81 -43.92
CA GLY A 443 -24.03 -9.95 -45.32
C GLY A 443 -24.29 -8.57 -45.95
N PRO A 444 -23.99 -8.36 -47.24
CA PRO A 444 -24.11 -7.05 -47.86
C PRO A 444 -25.59 -6.71 -48.10
N SER A 445 -26.11 -5.76 -47.34
CA SER A 445 -27.44 -5.18 -47.57
C SER A 445 -27.43 -4.27 -48.79
N LYS A 446 -28.27 -4.62 -49.77
CA LYS A 446 -28.59 -3.80 -50.95
C LYS A 446 -29.28 -2.51 -50.51
N ILE A 447 -28.75 -1.39 -50.98
CA ILE A 447 -29.34 -0.06 -50.90
C ILE A 447 -30.46 0.05 -51.94
N HIS A 448 -31.65 0.45 -51.51
CA HIS A 448 -32.62 1.16 -52.34
C HIS A 448 -33.02 2.45 -51.61
N PRO A 449 -33.04 3.61 -52.28
CA PRO A 449 -33.50 4.85 -51.70
C PRO A 449 -35.01 4.96 -51.89
N ASN A 450 -35.71 5.53 -50.92
CA ASN A 450 -36.87 6.34 -51.24
C ASN A 450 -37.04 7.46 -50.22
N GLU A 451 -37.27 8.61 -50.82
CA GLU A 451 -37.57 9.91 -50.27
C GLU A 451 -38.78 9.87 -49.35
N THR A 452 -38.79 10.73 -48.33
CA THR A 452 -39.94 11.60 -48.09
C THR A 452 -39.54 12.78 -47.22
N SER A 453 -39.83 13.96 -47.77
CA SER A 453 -39.70 15.27 -47.19
C SER A 453 -40.50 15.44 -45.91
N CYS A 454 -39.96 16.20 -44.96
CA CYS A 454 -40.80 16.97 -44.05
C CYS A 454 -40.17 18.35 -43.83
N GLN A 455 -40.90 19.37 -44.30
CA GLN A 455 -40.63 20.78 -44.12
C GLN A 455 -40.87 21.14 -42.65
N ILE A 456 -39.94 21.87 -42.02
CA ILE A 456 -40.25 22.70 -40.86
C ILE A 456 -39.61 24.07 -41.06
N GLU A 457 -40.45 25.07 -40.83
CA GLU A 457 -40.32 26.48 -41.13
C GLU A 457 -39.22 27.19 -40.34
N ARG A 458 -38.67 28.21 -40.99
CA ARG A 458 -37.81 29.22 -40.39
C ARG A 458 -38.66 30.18 -39.56
N THR A 459 -38.31 30.34 -38.28
CA THR A 459 -38.51 31.61 -37.57
C THR A 459 -37.20 32.06 -36.95
N SER A 460 -36.81 33.26 -37.35
CA SER A 460 -35.69 34.08 -36.91
C SER A 460 -35.78 34.48 -35.44
N GLY A 461 -34.65 34.43 -34.73
CA GLY A 461 -34.47 35.08 -33.44
C GLY A 461 -33.03 34.89 -32.95
N GLN A 462 -32.26 35.97 -32.98
CA GLN A 462 -30.89 36.07 -32.47
C GLN A 462 -30.87 35.77 -30.96
N ASP A 463 -29.92 34.95 -30.48
CA ASP A 463 -28.91 35.40 -29.52
C ASP A 463 -27.86 34.31 -29.27
N GLY A 464 -26.61 34.77 -29.16
CA GLY A 464 -25.42 33.95 -29.24
C GLY A 464 -25.16 33.09 -28.01
N LEU A 465 -24.82 31.82 -28.26
CA LEU A 465 -23.96 31.00 -27.40
C LEU A 465 -23.36 29.91 -28.29
N ARG A 466 -22.03 29.98 -28.51
CA ARG A 466 -21.24 28.91 -29.14
C ARG A 466 -21.28 27.68 -28.22
N CYS A 467 -22.24 26.80 -28.45
CA CYS A 467 -22.15 25.41 -27.97
C CYS A 467 -21.18 24.65 -28.87
N LEU A 468 -20.09 24.16 -28.26
CA LEU A 468 -19.29 23.07 -28.80
C LEU A 468 -20.21 21.86 -28.97
N GLN A 469 -20.61 21.59 -30.21
CA GLN A 469 -21.19 20.31 -30.58
C GLN A 469 -20.08 19.27 -30.46
N SER A 470 -20.13 18.47 -29.40
CA SER A 470 -19.38 17.23 -29.32
C SER A 470 -19.98 16.26 -30.33
N GLU A 471 -19.21 15.93 -31.37
CA GLU A 471 -19.49 14.78 -32.22
C GLU A 471 -19.59 13.51 -31.36
N PRO A 472 -20.51 12.58 -31.66
CA PRO A 472 -20.49 11.27 -31.04
C PRO A 472 -19.30 10.52 -31.62
N VAL A 473 -18.19 10.47 -30.88
CA VAL A 473 -17.12 9.51 -31.14
C VAL A 473 -17.66 8.14 -30.73
N GLU A 474 -18.43 7.51 -31.62
CA GLU A 474 -18.59 6.06 -31.67
C GLU A 474 -17.20 5.47 -31.93
N LYS A 475 -16.44 5.28 -30.85
CA LYS A 475 -15.30 4.38 -30.89
C LYS A 475 -15.86 3.01 -31.22
N GLN A 476 -15.72 2.61 -32.49
CA GLN A 476 -15.74 1.22 -32.88
C GLN A 476 -14.85 0.48 -31.88
N ALA A 477 -15.47 -0.38 -31.07
CA ALA A 477 -14.74 -1.31 -30.23
C ALA A 477 -13.83 -2.10 -31.16
N SER A 478 -12.52 -1.86 -31.09
CA SER A 478 -11.54 -2.65 -31.82
C SER A 478 -11.77 -4.11 -31.47
N SER A 479 -11.64 -5.01 -32.43
CA SER A 479 -11.82 -6.46 -32.28
C SER A 479 -10.77 -7.15 -31.39
N SER A 480 -10.26 -6.45 -30.38
CA SER A 480 -9.34 -6.92 -29.35
C SER A 480 -10.01 -7.83 -28.31
N ASP A 481 -11.34 -7.92 -28.28
CA ASP A 481 -12.10 -8.94 -27.54
C ASP A 481 -11.75 -10.40 -27.94
N SER A 482 -10.96 -10.58 -29.00
CA SER A 482 -10.43 -11.89 -29.41
C SER A 482 -9.24 -12.39 -28.59
N LEU A 483 -8.63 -11.55 -27.74
CA LEU A 483 -7.66 -12.02 -26.75
C LEU A 483 -8.41 -12.70 -25.62
N ARG A 484 -8.52 -14.04 -25.71
CA ARG A 484 -9.09 -14.87 -24.64
C ARG A 484 -8.55 -14.39 -23.29
N PRO A 485 -9.39 -14.20 -22.27
CA PRO A 485 -8.91 -13.86 -20.93
C PRO A 485 -7.80 -14.85 -20.56
N LEU A 486 -6.70 -14.32 -20.05
CA LEU A 486 -5.57 -15.14 -19.61
C LEU A 486 -6.14 -16.27 -18.74
N ARG A 487 -5.84 -17.50 -19.12
CA ARG A 487 -6.26 -18.65 -18.33
C ARG A 487 -5.23 -18.81 -17.23
N PHE A 488 -5.67 -18.88 -15.98
CA PHE A 488 -4.80 -19.38 -14.92
C PHE A 488 -4.63 -20.89 -15.16
N ASN A 489 -3.57 -21.24 -15.87
CA ASN A 489 -3.23 -22.61 -16.22
C ASN A 489 -1.73 -22.84 -15.99
N GLU A 490 -1.29 -24.07 -16.19
CA GLU A 490 0.12 -24.44 -16.04
C GLU A 490 1.03 -23.53 -16.88
N ARG A 491 0.61 -23.19 -18.10
CA ARG A 491 1.37 -22.28 -18.96
C ARG A 491 1.52 -20.90 -18.34
N TYR A 492 0.46 -20.31 -17.78
CA TYR A 492 0.54 -19.03 -17.08
C TYR A 492 1.43 -19.12 -15.84
N CYS A 493 1.22 -20.12 -14.97
CA CYS A 493 2.07 -20.32 -13.79
C CYS A 493 3.53 -20.53 -14.18
N HIS A 494 3.79 -21.35 -15.18
CA HIS A 494 5.12 -21.62 -15.73
C HIS A 494 5.71 -20.37 -16.37
N GLU A 495 4.94 -19.56 -17.10
CA GLU A 495 5.41 -18.31 -17.69
C GLU A 495 5.75 -17.28 -16.63
N VAL A 496 4.89 -17.12 -15.61
CA VAL A 496 5.20 -16.29 -14.43
C VAL A 496 6.48 -16.80 -13.79
N LYS A 497 6.57 -18.09 -13.45
CA LYS A 497 7.76 -18.69 -12.84
C LYS A 497 9.02 -18.57 -13.68
N LEU A 498 8.93 -18.74 -15.00
CA LEU A 498 10.06 -18.60 -15.92
C LEU A 498 10.54 -17.15 -15.97
N ARG A 499 9.60 -16.20 -16.09
CA ARG A 499 9.92 -14.78 -16.20
C ARG A 499 10.44 -14.23 -14.88
N THR A 500 9.75 -14.50 -13.77
CA THR A 500 10.21 -14.07 -12.43
C THR A 500 11.38 -14.90 -11.93
N GLY A 501 11.62 -16.08 -12.50
CA GLY A 501 12.68 -17.01 -12.11
C GLY A 501 12.37 -17.83 -10.86
N CYS A 502 11.11 -17.97 -10.44
CA CYS A 502 10.75 -18.54 -9.12
C CYS A 502 11.35 -19.93 -8.87
N ASP A 503 11.66 -20.70 -9.92
CA ASP A 503 12.23 -22.04 -9.82
C ASP A 503 13.78 -22.05 -9.79
N LYS A 504 14.47 -20.92 -10.03
CA LYS A 504 15.94 -20.85 -10.07
C LYS A 504 16.50 -19.71 -9.22
N ARG A 505 17.40 -20.03 -8.30
CA ARG A 505 18.15 -19.07 -7.48
C ARG A 505 19.30 -18.49 -8.31
N HIS A 506 19.01 -17.57 -9.22
CA HIS A 506 20.03 -16.88 -10.01
C HIS A 506 20.35 -15.51 -9.41
N PHE A 507 21.04 -15.53 -8.27
CA PHE A 507 21.42 -14.34 -7.52
C PHE A 507 22.80 -13.87 -7.94
N PHE A 508 22.87 -13.02 -8.97
CA PHE A 508 24.14 -12.46 -9.42
C PHE A 508 24.32 -11.00 -9.03
N ARG A 509 23.36 -10.33 -8.40
CA ARG A 509 23.44 -8.88 -8.16
C ARG A 509 23.61 -8.63 -6.68
N THR A 510 24.86 -8.42 -6.28
CA THR A 510 25.22 -8.37 -4.87
C THR A 510 25.87 -7.07 -4.44
N ARG A 511 26.40 -6.32 -5.41
CA ARG A 511 27.22 -5.15 -5.15
C ARG A 511 26.32 -3.93 -4.95
N PRO A 512 26.35 -3.27 -3.77
CA PRO A 512 25.53 -2.08 -3.48
C PRO A 512 26.04 -0.80 -4.18
N ASP A 513 27.12 -0.88 -4.96
CA ASP A 513 27.72 0.28 -5.59
C ASP A 513 27.07 0.61 -6.95
N THR A 514 25.79 0.97 -6.92
CA THR A 514 25.14 1.62 -8.06
C THR A 514 25.03 3.13 -7.81
N VAL A 515 25.03 3.91 -8.89
CA VAL A 515 24.85 5.36 -8.82
C VAL A 515 23.47 5.68 -8.22
N GLU A 516 22.47 4.87 -8.55
CA GLU A 516 21.08 4.99 -8.12
C GLU A 516 20.94 4.76 -6.61
N LEU A 517 21.62 3.73 -6.06
CA LEU A 517 21.57 3.48 -4.62
C LEU A 517 22.29 4.58 -3.85
N ARG A 518 23.45 5.04 -4.35
CA ARG A 518 24.18 6.19 -3.77
C ARG A 518 23.34 7.47 -3.80
N GLN A 519 22.66 7.75 -4.92
CA GLN A 519 21.78 8.91 -5.06
C GLN A 519 20.63 8.86 -4.05
N LEU A 520 19.97 7.71 -3.90
CA LEU A 520 18.87 7.55 -2.96
C LEU A 520 19.34 7.66 -1.50
N ALA A 521 20.38 6.91 -1.13
CA ALA A 521 20.89 6.86 0.23
C ALA A 521 21.47 8.22 0.66
N GLY A 522 22.30 8.83 -0.19
CA GLY A 522 22.83 10.17 0.04
C GLY A 522 21.71 11.22 0.14
N GLY A 523 20.71 11.14 -0.75
CA GLY A 523 19.52 11.98 -0.69
C GLY A 523 18.74 11.83 0.61
N PHE A 524 18.49 10.58 1.03
CA PHE A 524 17.80 10.26 2.28
C PHE A 524 18.50 10.90 3.47
N VAL A 525 19.82 10.77 3.55
CA VAL A 525 20.55 11.30 4.70
C VAL A 525 20.62 12.82 4.69
N ARG A 526 20.84 13.45 3.53
CA ARG A 526 20.73 14.91 3.40
C ARG A 526 19.36 15.40 3.86
N ALA A 527 18.29 14.70 3.47
CA ALA A 527 16.93 15.00 3.92
C ALA A 527 16.79 14.86 5.44
N VAL A 528 17.20 13.72 6.02
CA VAL A 528 17.09 13.48 7.48
C VAL A 528 17.87 14.52 8.29
N LEU A 529 19.07 14.91 7.86
CA LEU A 529 19.87 15.94 8.52
C LEU A 529 19.26 17.36 8.45
N SER A 530 18.31 17.55 7.53
CA SER A 530 17.52 18.79 7.39
C SER A 530 16.22 18.78 8.21
N MET A 531 15.81 17.65 8.78
CA MET A 531 14.57 17.51 9.56
C MET A 531 14.80 17.85 11.05
N PRO A 532 14.33 19.00 11.56
CA PRO A 532 14.63 19.41 12.93
C PRO A 532 13.90 18.58 14.00
N LYS A 533 12.78 17.92 13.66
CA LYS A 533 11.93 17.17 14.59
C LYS A 533 12.01 15.64 14.41
N ILE A 534 12.93 15.14 13.59
CA ILE A 534 13.01 13.71 13.27
C ILE A 534 13.31 12.89 14.54
N ARG A 535 12.46 11.91 14.81
CA ARG A 535 12.59 10.94 15.91
C ARG A 535 12.84 9.52 15.41
N LYS A 536 12.36 9.22 14.20
CA LYS A 536 12.52 7.91 13.58
C LYS A 536 12.77 8.08 12.09
N ALA A 537 13.93 7.67 11.63
CA ALA A 537 14.23 7.51 10.22
C ALA A 537 14.44 6.02 9.94
N LYS A 538 14.09 5.53 8.76
CA LYS A 538 14.33 4.14 8.35
C LYS A 538 14.32 4.04 6.83
N LEU A 539 15.35 3.40 6.26
CA LEU A 539 15.46 3.11 4.83
C LEU A 539 15.93 1.66 4.66
N GLU A 540 15.02 0.73 4.39
CA GLU A 540 15.35 -0.67 4.14
C GLU A 540 15.20 -1.01 2.66
N VAL A 541 16.20 -1.69 2.11
CA VAL A 541 16.14 -2.28 0.77
C VAL A 541 16.14 -3.79 0.96
N TYR A 542 15.00 -4.43 0.73
CA TYR A 542 14.89 -5.87 0.97
C TYR A 542 15.34 -6.67 -0.23
N GLY A 543 16.33 -7.54 -0.06
CA GLY A 543 16.46 -8.72 -0.91
C GLY A 543 15.92 -9.97 -0.22
N LYS A 544 15.83 -11.09 -0.95
CA LYS A 544 15.31 -12.35 -0.43
C LYS A 544 16.27 -12.96 0.62
N ALA A 545 15.77 -13.27 1.82
CA ALA A 545 16.33 -14.05 2.97
C ALA A 545 17.86 -14.01 3.26
N ASP A 546 18.70 -14.30 2.27
CA ASP A 546 20.16 -14.21 2.34
C ASP A 546 20.66 -12.77 2.04
N TRP A 547 19.74 -11.88 1.64
CA TRP A 547 19.96 -10.51 1.15
C TRP A 547 19.33 -9.43 2.04
N ASN A 548 19.12 -9.69 3.33
CA ASN A 548 18.63 -8.66 4.24
C ASN A 548 19.75 -7.64 4.55
N GLY A 549 20.16 -6.87 3.55
CA GLY A 549 20.83 -5.58 3.71
C GLY A 549 19.83 -4.57 4.27
N ALA A 550 19.39 -4.78 5.51
CA ALA A 550 18.58 -3.81 6.21
C ALA A 550 19.49 -2.63 6.62
N PHE A 551 19.53 -1.58 5.78
CA PHE A 551 20.14 -0.30 6.14
C PHE A 551 19.23 0.48 7.10
N SER A 552 18.90 -0.11 8.25
CA SER A 552 18.04 0.57 9.24
C SER A 552 18.84 1.65 9.96
N ILE A 553 18.70 2.89 9.51
CA ILE A 553 19.23 4.06 10.20
C ILE A 553 18.20 4.52 11.24
N GLU A 554 18.10 3.85 12.39
CA GLU A 554 17.29 4.33 13.50
C GLU A 554 17.95 5.59 14.10
N ALA A 555 17.42 6.75 13.71
CA ALA A 555 17.95 8.04 14.09
C ALA A 555 17.78 8.31 15.59
N ASN A 556 18.87 8.15 16.32
CA ASN A 556 19.22 8.93 17.51
C ASN A 556 20.57 9.61 17.27
N GLY A 557 20.61 10.55 16.32
CA GLY A 557 21.72 11.48 16.00
C GLY A 557 23.04 10.86 15.51
N ALA A 558 23.64 9.96 16.28
CA ALA A 558 25.02 9.51 16.12
C ALA A 558 25.20 8.36 15.12
N ARG A 559 24.21 7.46 14.98
CA ARG A 559 24.27 6.30 14.07
C ARG A 559 24.13 6.64 12.57
N ILE A 560 23.65 7.85 12.27
CA ILE A 560 23.47 8.31 10.89
C ILE A 560 24.84 8.43 10.22
N LEU A 561 25.82 9.05 10.89
CA LEU A 561 27.15 9.32 10.33
C LEU A 561 27.95 8.03 10.06
N GLU A 562 27.86 7.00 10.91
CA GLU A 562 28.56 5.72 10.66
C GLU A 562 28.05 4.99 9.43
N SER A 563 26.74 5.03 9.20
CA SER A 563 26.12 4.40 8.03
C SER A 563 26.47 5.17 6.75
N LEU A 564 26.71 6.49 6.86
CA LEU A 564 27.12 7.34 5.74
C LEU A 564 28.52 7.04 5.21
N ALA A 565 29.49 6.79 6.10
CA ALA A 565 30.86 6.49 5.71
C ALA A 565 30.97 5.26 4.78
N LYS A 566 29.94 4.38 4.78
CA LYS A 566 29.88 3.19 3.94
C LYS A 566 29.25 3.41 2.56
N LEU A 567 28.52 4.51 2.37
CA LEU A 567 27.64 4.71 1.20
C LEU A 567 27.98 5.97 0.39
N MET A 568 28.79 6.86 0.95
CA MET A 568 29.15 8.14 0.33
C MET A 568 30.63 8.14 -0.01
N ASP A 569 31.01 8.94 -1.01
CA ASP A 569 32.42 9.24 -1.20
C ASP A 569 32.96 10.00 0.02
N GLN A 570 34.26 9.83 0.29
CA GLN A 570 34.90 10.38 1.48
C GLN A 570 34.77 11.92 1.55
N GLN A 571 34.81 12.60 0.41
CA GLN A 571 34.73 14.06 0.37
C GLN A 571 33.33 14.55 0.77
N GLU A 572 32.28 13.89 0.30
CA GLU A 572 30.91 14.21 0.67
C GLU A 572 30.63 13.86 2.15
N TYR A 573 31.16 12.73 2.63
CA TYR A 573 31.11 12.36 4.05
C TYR A 573 31.75 13.43 4.94
N ASP A 574 33.00 13.82 4.66
CA ASP A 574 33.74 14.80 5.45
C ASP A 574 33.01 16.15 5.49
N ARG A 575 32.47 16.58 4.34
CA ARG A 575 31.67 17.80 4.23
C ARG A 575 30.41 17.75 5.10
N LEU A 576 29.69 16.63 5.13
CA LEU A 576 28.50 16.48 5.99
C LEU A 576 28.91 16.36 7.46
N PHE A 577 29.94 15.58 7.78
CA PHE A 577 30.44 15.43 9.13
C PHE A 577 30.82 16.78 9.74
N ASP A 578 31.60 17.60 9.03
CA ASP A 578 31.97 18.93 9.50
C ASP A 578 30.79 19.87 9.69
N LYS A 579 29.78 19.79 8.83
CA LYS A 579 28.57 20.61 8.93
C LYS A 579 27.70 20.23 10.12
N TYR A 580 27.66 18.95 10.51
CA TYR A 580 26.69 18.43 11.48
C TYR A 580 27.28 17.96 12.82
N LYS A 581 28.60 17.84 12.95
CA LYS A 581 29.27 17.38 14.18
C LYS A 581 28.95 18.21 15.44
N ASN A 582 28.48 19.45 15.28
CA ASN A 582 28.13 20.37 16.37
C ASN A 582 26.61 20.54 16.58
N LYS A 583 25.73 19.79 15.89
CA LYS A 583 24.29 19.85 16.13
C LYS A 583 23.90 18.99 17.33
N ASP A 584 23.13 19.57 18.26
CA ASP A 584 22.50 18.82 19.34
C ASP A 584 21.33 17.97 18.82
N PHE A 585 21.41 16.66 19.03
CA PHE A 585 20.34 15.71 18.69
C PHE A 585 19.55 15.31 19.96
N PRO A 586 18.24 15.08 19.88
CA PRO A 586 17.43 14.63 21.02
C PRO A 586 17.97 13.32 21.64
N SER A 587 17.97 13.21 22.97
CA SER A 587 18.43 12.04 23.71
C SER A 587 17.33 10.98 23.89
N GLY A 588 17.62 9.71 23.57
CA GLY A 588 16.73 8.58 23.80
C GLY A 588 17.03 7.35 22.94
N LEU A 589 18.08 6.59 23.26
CA LEU A 589 18.61 5.48 22.43
C LEU A 589 17.95 4.12 22.72
N GLU A 590 17.36 3.51 21.69
CA GLU A 590 17.20 2.05 21.57
C GLU A 590 18.05 1.53 20.40
N TRP A 591 18.64 0.34 20.58
CA TRP A 591 19.52 -0.29 19.60
C TRP A 591 18.86 -1.57 19.06
N SER A 592 18.65 -1.63 17.73
CA SER A 592 18.55 -2.88 16.98
C SER A 592 19.63 -2.92 15.89
N LEU A 593 20.22 -4.08 15.64
CA LEU A 593 21.14 -4.33 14.52
C LEU A 593 20.51 -5.44 13.69
N GLY A 594 20.20 -5.16 12.43
CA GLY A 594 19.90 -6.21 11.46
C GLY A 594 21.15 -7.06 11.23
N ASP A 595 20.97 -8.37 11.16
CA ASP A 595 22.03 -9.37 11.04
C ASP A 595 22.88 -9.16 9.76
N PRO A 596 24.17 -8.77 9.85
CA PRO A 596 25.03 -8.57 8.69
C PRO A 596 25.68 -9.89 8.27
N ASN A 597 24.89 -10.95 8.07
CA ASN A 597 25.38 -12.29 7.76
C ASN A 597 25.76 -12.48 6.28
N GLY A 598 26.56 -11.57 5.70
CA GLY A 598 26.99 -11.72 4.30
C GLY A 598 28.18 -10.90 3.81
N LEU A 599 28.79 -10.04 4.63
CA LEU A 599 29.95 -9.23 4.19
C LEU A 599 31.22 -9.70 4.88
N ASP A 600 32.12 -10.30 4.10
CA ASP A 600 33.50 -10.57 4.50
C ASP A 600 34.22 -9.23 4.77
N PRO A 601 34.73 -8.97 5.99
CA PRO A 601 35.52 -7.78 6.30
C PRO A 601 36.77 -7.62 5.42
N SER A 602 37.26 -8.70 4.80
CA SER A 602 38.40 -8.67 3.87
C SER A 602 38.12 -7.90 2.57
N LEU A 603 36.84 -7.65 2.25
CA LEU A 603 36.42 -6.86 1.10
C LEU A 603 36.39 -5.35 1.39
N TRP A 604 36.74 -4.94 2.61
CA TRP A 604 36.74 -3.53 3.01
C TRP A 604 38.14 -2.97 2.77
N GLY A 605 38.28 -1.97 1.89
CA GLY A 605 39.54 -1.27 1.75
C GLY A 605 39.98 -0.65 3.09
N ASP A 606 41.28 -0.67 3.38
CA ASP A 606 41.90 -0.25 4.66
C ASP A 606 41.40 1.12 5.17
N GLN A 607 41.02 2.00 4.25
CA GLN A 607 40.57 3.37 4.53
C GLN A 607 39.15 3.43 5.12
N ALA A 608 38.23 2.57 4.67
CA ALA A 608 36.87 2.50 5.22
C ALA A 608 36.86 1.88 6.63
N TYR A 609 37.76 0.93 6.87
CA TYR A 609 37.97 0.31 8.18
C TYR A 609 38.55 1.31 9.20
N GLY A 610 39.51 2.16 8.78
CA GLY A 610 40.07 3.23 9.62
C GLY A 610 39.03 4.27 10.06
N SER A 611 38.18 4.73 9.14
CA SER A 611 37.11 5.70 9.44
C SER A 611 36.06 5.12 10.39
N PHE A 612 35.71 3.84 10.25
CA PHE A 612 34.82 3.13 11.17
C PHE A 612 35.38 3.10 12.61
N MET A 613 36.68 2.79 12.77
CA MET A 613 37.33 2.72 14.08
C MET A 613 37.42 4.08 14.79
N GLN A 614 37.54 5.18 14.05
CA GLN A 614 37.58 6.53 14.64
C GLN A 614 36.22 6.97 15.19
N VAL A 615 35.13 6.66 14.49
CA VAL A 615 33.77 6.99 14.96
C VAL A 615 33.39 6.13 16.17
N GLN A 616 33.76 4.85 16.15
CA GLN A 616 33.56 3.94 17.27
C GLN A 616 34.24 4.45 18.56
N ASN A 617 35.47 4.97 18.47
CA ASN A 617 36.19 5.54 19.61
C ASN A 617 35.57 6.83 20.15
N ALA A 618 34.97 7.65 19.29
CA ALA A 618 34.24 8.86 19.71
C ALA A 618 32.93 8.54 20.46
N LEU A 619 32.31 7.39 20.17
CA LEU A 619 31.07 6.95 20.82
C LEU A 619 31.29 6.28 22.19
N LEU A 620 32.45 5.61 22.38
CA LEU A 620 32.84 4.99 23.65
C LEU A 620 33.06 5.99 24.80
N ALA A 621 33.03 7.30 24.52
CA ALA A 621 33.12 8.38 25.48
C ALA A 621 31.79 8.80 26.13
N ARG A 622 30.64 8.16 25.80
CA ARG A 622 29.31 8.50 26.37
C ARG A 622 28.77 7.40 27.32
N ASN A 623 28.06 7.82 28.37
CA ASN A 623 27.93 7.11 29.66
C ASN A 623 26.73 6.16 29.87
N SER A 624 26.01 5.68 28.84
CA SER A 624 24.96 4.65 29.07
C SER A 624 24.55 3.87 27.82
N TRP A 625 24.23 2.58 28.01
CA TRP A 625 23.90 1.62 26.94
C TRP A 625 22.69 0.76 27.31
N HIS A 626 21.81 0.47 26.34
CA HIS A 626 20.75 -0.54 26.46
C HIS A 626 20.73 -1.37 25.17
N ILE A 627 20.99 -2.68 25.27
CA ILE A 627 21.14 -3.58 24.11
C ILE A 627 20.01 -4.63 24.17
N ARG A 628 19.22 -4.75 23.09
CA ARG A 628 18.18 -5.78 22.94
C ARG A 628 18.55 -6.71 21.79
N LEU A 629 18.72 -8.00 22.08
CA LEU A 629 19.01 -9.03 21.07
C LEU A 629 17.72 -9.76 20.72
N GLU A 630 17.27 -9.69 19.47
CA GLU A 630 16.13 -10.46 18.99
C GLU A 630 16.57 -11.74 18.27
N LYS A 631 16.08 -12.88 18.79
CA LYS A 631 16.06 -14.24 18.23
C LYS A 631 17.04 -14.57 17.08
N ASN A 632 18.29 -14.91 17.45
CA ASN A 632 19.06 -15.92 16.73
C ASN A 632 20.10 -16.59 17.65
N GLN A 633 19.86 -17.84 18.07
CA GLN A 633 20.62 -18.51 19.13
C GLN A 633 22.09 -18.84 18.78
N ARG A 634 22.48 -18.81 17.49
CA ARG A 634 23.80 -19.29 17.06
C ARG A 634 24.96 -18.30 17.25
N PHE A 635 24.69 -17.03 17.57
CA PHE A 635 25.73 -15.99 17.59
C PHE A 635 25.75 -15.10 18.84
N CYS A 636 24.93 -15.36 19.86
CA CYS A 636 24.97 -14.59 21.11
C CYS A 636 26.29 -14.79 21.88
N VAL A 637 26.94 -15.96 21.79
CA VAL A 637 28.12 -16.30 22.60
C VAL A 637 29.41 -15.59 22.14
N PRO A 638 29.75 -15.48 20.84
CA PRO A 638 30.94 -14.75 20.40
C PRO A 638 30.86 -13.24 20.66
N LEU A 639 29.69 -12.62 20.46
CA LEU A 639 29.48 -11.19 20.71
C LEU A 639 29.61 -10.85 22.20
N LEU A 640 29.08 -11.70 23.08
CA LEU A 640 29.22 -11.53 24.53
C LEU A 640 30.68 -11.70 25.00
N ARG A 641 31.46 -12.61 24.41
CA ARG A 641 32.91 -12.72 24.68
C ARG A 641 33.70 -11.50 24.22
N TYR A 642 33.35 -10.95 23.06
CA TYR A 642 34.00 -9.76 22.53
C TYR A 642 33.71 -8.51 23.39
N LEU A 643 32.45 -8.33 23.80
CA LEU A 643 32.05 -7.23 24.69
C LEU A 643 32.66 -7.35 26.09
N LYS A 644 32.87 -8.56 26.61
CA LYS A 644 33.56 -8.82 27.89
C LYS A 644 35.02 -8.30 27.89
N ASN A 645 35.70 -8.34 26.75
CA ASN A 645 37.10 -7.90 26.63
C ASN A 645 37.26 -6.38 26.43
N LEU A 646 36.17 -5.67 26.10
CA LEU A 646 36.15 -4.23 25.85
C LEU A 646 35.75 -3.39 27.09
N ILE A 647 35.24 -4.03 28.14
CA ILE A 647 34.87 -3.36 29.39
C ILE A 647 36.10 -3.34 30.30
N ASN A 648 36.69 -2.16 30.44
CA ASN A 648 37.82 -1.89 31.33
C ASN A 648 37.40 -2.15 32.80
N PRO A 649 38.11 -2.96 33.60
CA PRO A 649 37.68 -3.36 34.95
C PRO A 649 37.63 -2.23 36.00
N GLU A 650 38.08 -1.01 35.68
CA GLU A 650 38.20 0.08 36.67
C GLU A 650 37.18 1.23 36.55
N GLY A 651 36.10 1.07 35.76
CA GLY A 651 35.06 2.08 35.66
C GLY A 651 33.67 1.50 35.91
N GLU A 652 32.96 1.99 36.93
CA GLU A 652 31.55 1.69 37.18
C GLU A 652 30.71 2.07 35.95
N ARG A 653 30.39 1.10 35.09
CA ARG A 653 29.49 1.25 33.95
C ARG A 653 28.40 0.19 34.06
N LEU A 654 27.16 0.63 34.23
CA LEU A 654 25.98 -0.25 34.26
C LEU A 654 25.60 -0.64 32.83
N VAL A 655 25.66 -1.94 32.54
CA VAL A 655 25.17 -2.53 31.29
C VAL A 655 23.96 -3.40 31.61
N TYR A 656 22.76 -3.01 31.16
CA TYR A 656 21.55 -3.82 31.27
C TYR A 656 21.35 -4.63 29.98
N ILE A 657 21.31 -5.96 30.12
CA ILE A 657 21.05 -6.90 29.03
C ILE A 657 19.72 -7.59 29.36
N SER A 658 18.70 -7.44 28.50
CA SER A 658 17.46 -8.23 28.63
C SER A 658 17.34 -9.21 27.45
N ALA A 659 17.25 -10.50 27.78
CA ALA A 659 16.97 -11.56 26.82
C ALA A 659 15.47 -11.87 26.86
N GLY A 660 14.79 -11.79 25.72
CA GLY A 660 13.40 -12.20 25.60
C GLY A 660 13.26 -13.71 25.79
N SER A 661 12.69 -14.13 26.93
CA SER A 661 12.16 -15.47 27.24
C SER A 661 13.01 -16.64 26.71
N CYS A 662 14.15 -16.91 27.35
CA CYS A 662 14.86 -18.20 27.29
C CYS A 662 15.37 -18.50 28.71
N PHE A 663 14.97 -19.62 29.30
CA PHE A 663 15.62 -20.15 30.49
C PHE A 663 16.97 -20.74 30.06
N LEU A 664 18.05 -20.22 30.61
CA LEU A 664 19.40 -20.79 30.53
C LEU A 664 19.88 -20.94 31.96
N ASP A 665 19.92 -22.18 32.41
CA ASP A 665 20.56 -22.57 33.67
C ASP A 665 22.07 -22.54 33.43
N LEU A 666 22.77 -21.62 34.08
CA LEU A 666 24.22 -21.54 34.04
C LEU A 666 24.71 -21.56 35.48
N ASP A 667 24.98 -22.77 35.94
CA ASP A 667 25.79 -23.04 37.12
C ASP A 667 27.23 -22.53 36.91
N THR A 668 27.85 -22.13 38.02
CA THR A 668 29.27 -21.80 38.25
C THR A 668 29.83 -20.40 37.91
N THR A 669 29.81 -19.58 38.97
CA THR A 669 30.89 -18.77 39.59
C THR A 669 31.41 -17.49 38.92
N ILE A 670 31.38 -16.44 39.76
CA ILE A 670 31.58 -14.99 39.57
C ILE A 670 33.00 -14.62 39.14
#